data_AF-A0A7I9V9L5-F1
#
_entry.id   AF-A0A7I9V9L5-F1
#
_cell.length_a   1.000
_cell.length_b   1.000
_cell.length_c   1.000
_cell.angle_alpha   90.00
_cell.angle_beta   90.00
_cell.angle_gamma   90.00
#
_symmetry.space_group_name_H-M   'P 1'
#
loop_
_entity.id
_entity.type
_entity.pdbx_description
1 polymer ?
#
loop_
_entity_poly.entity_id
_entity_poly.type
_entity_poly.pdbx_seq_one_letter_code
_entity_poly.pdbx_strand_id
1 'polypeptide(L)'
;MGWSNGPPTWSEMEKVLSGRSPAADDLRSETLPPNVGDGGDSPAWSRKRGEYVPSDIAFGASDVAYAELHAHSAYSFLDGASMPEAMVEEAQRLGLTALALTDHDGFYGVVRFAEAAREFDMPTVFGAELSLHHDAPRAGAVDPPGDHLLVLARGGEGYRRLSRVMADAHMTGGEKGLLRYDADAITAAAADGHWQILTGCRKGSVRRGLARAGLVGARDALGDLVERFGADNVAVELTASGRSDDDERNALLAGLAGEFALPTVATTGAHFAGPSSRRLATAVAAVRARTDMATIDGWLPGVGGAHLRSGDEMIRLMPAHRDAIDNAVGMASDCAFSLELIAPNLPPFKVPDGHTEATWLRHLTEEGAMRRYGTRAERPDAYRQIEHELAIIEALTFPGYFLVVHDIVSFCKYSDILCQGRGSSANSAVCYALGITNVDPVGNSLLFERFLSPARDGPPDIDVDIESDRREEVIQYVYRKHGRANSAQVANVITYRGRSAVRDMARALGYAPGQQDAWAKVPDSAPDDVRDLASQISSMPRHLGIHSGGMVICDRPIADVVPTEWARMEGRSVLQWDKDDCAAIGLVKFDLLGLGMLSALRYAIDLVRDHKGIDVDLATLDLGEEAVYDMLCRADSIGVFQVESRAQMATLPRLKPRNFYDLVVEVALIRPGPIQGGSVHPYIRRRDGKEEVTFDHDSMKESLGRTLGIPLFQEQMMQVAVDVAGFDAGEADQLRRAMGSKRSPERMERLKRRFYDGMRETHGIVGETADRIYEKMAAFANFGFPESHSQSFASIVFYSSWFKLHHPAAFCAALLRAQPMGFYSPQSLVADARRHGVDVHRPDVNRSLSHASLENRGLDVRIGLAAVKGLSDVLAQRIVDVRERGGEFTSVADLSRRTEPTLAQLEALATAGAFECFGLDRRGALWEAGAAAGIRDDQLPVVSPRATPTLPGMGEVELTAVDAISTGISPRAYPTQYLRPRLDAMGVVPADRLLSVPDGSRVLVGGAVTHRQRPATASGVTFVNLEDETGMVNVVCSVGLWARYRTLAQTASALLIRGRVQNAEGAVTVVADRLGKLDLKVGTRSRDWC
;
A
#
# COMPACT_ATOMS: atom_id res chain seq x y z
N MET A 1 -31.56 8.60 25.76
CA MET A 1 -32.62 9.59 25.41
C MET A 1 -31.91 10.86 24.98
N GLY A 2 -32.08 11.45 23.79
CA GLY A 2 -32.88 11.10 22.63
C GLY A 2 -32.06 11.21 21.34
N TRP A 3 -32.24 10.22 20.47
CA TRP A 3 -31.81 10.20 19.08
C TRP A 3 -32.94 10.81 18.25
N SER A 4 -32.86 12.10 17.95
CA SER A 4 -33.86 12.76 17.11
C SER A 4 -33.18 13.77 16.21
N ASN A 5 -32.54 13.27 15.15
CA ASN A 5 -32.45 13.92 13.84
C ASN A 5 -32.14 12.78 12.87
N GLY A 6 -33.15 12.42 12.05
CA GLY A 6 -33.00 11.38 11.03
C GLY A 6 -31.99 11.78 9.95
N PRO A 7 -31.59 10.85 9.08
CA PRO A 7 -30.76 11.19 7.92
C PRO A 7 -31.49 12.22 7.04
N PRO A 8 -30.75 13.10 6.32
CA PRO A 8 -31.36 14.11 5.45
C PRO A 8 -32.35 13.48 4.48
N THR A 9 -33.43 14.18 4.18
CA THR A 9 -34.42 13.71 3.24
C THR A 9 -33.83 13.63 1.83
N TRP A 10 -34.34 12.72 1.00
CA TRP A 10 -33.89 12.60 -0.39
C TRP A 10 -34.00 13.91 -1.18
N SER A 11 -34.97 14.77 -0.84
CA SER A 11 -35.13 16.10 -1.43
C SER A 11 -33.99 17.06 -1.10
N GLU A 12 -33.36 16.92 0.07
CA GLU A 12 -32.22 17.76 0.49
C GLU A 12 -30.92 17.27 -0.16
N MET A 13 -30.76 15.95 -0.30
CA MET A 13 -29.65 15.37 -1.05
C MET A 13 -29.76 15.65 -2.56
N GLU A 14 -30.97 15.58 -3.14
CA GLU A 14 -31.21 15.94 -4.54
C GLU A 14 -30.86 17.41 -4.80
N LYS A 15 -31.15 18.33 -3.88
CA LYS A 15 -30.78 19.75 -4.00
C LYS A 15 -29.26 19.97 -4.03
N VAL A 16 -28.52 19.27 -3.18
CA VAL A 16 -27.05 19.30 -3.14
C VAL A 16 -26.44 18.65 -4.39
N LEU A 17 -27.04 17.56 -4.88
CA LEU A 17 -26.59 16.82 -6.07
C LEU A 17 -27.00 17.47 -7.40
N SER A 18 -28.00 18.36 -7.41
CA SER A 18 -28.51 19.07 -8.61
C SER A 18 -28.11 20.54 -8.68
N GLY A 19 -27.37 21.06 -7.68
CA GLY A 19 -26.78 22.40 -7.73
C GLY A 19 -27.78 23.57 -7.62
N ARG A 20 -28.95 23.38 -6.98
CA ARG A 20 -29.85 24.51 -6.67
C ARG A 20 -29.43 25.17 -5.35
N SER A 21 -29.14 26.47 -5.41
CA SER A 21 -28.60 27.26 -4.28
C SER A 21 -29.57 27.38 -3.10
N PRO A 22 -29.09 27.45 -1.83
CA PRO A 22 -29.96 27.70 -0.66
C PRO A 22 -30.51 29.13 -0.66
N ALA A 23 -31.73 29.31 -0.15
CA ALA A 23 -32.25 30.63 0.19
C ALA A 23 -31.57 31.16 1.47
N ALA A 24 -31.48 32.49 1.59
CA ALA A 24 -30.60 33.22 2.50
C ALA A 24 -30.87 33.09 4.02
N ASP A 25 -31.77 32.21 4.48
CA ASP A 25 -32.20 32.17 5.90
C ASP A 25 -31.72 30.95 6.71
N ASP A 26 -30.91 30.04 6.14
CA ASP A 26 -30.47 28.79 6.82
C ASP A 26 -28.98 28.75 7.20
N LEU A 27 -28.39 29.90 7.58
CA LEU A 27 -27.07 29.93 8.20
C LEU A 27 -27.15 29.55 9.68
N ARG A 28 -27.25 28.25 9.97
CA ARG A 28 -26.86 27.70 11.28
C ARG A 28 -25.53 26.98 11.16
N SER A 29 -24.53 27.60 11.77
CA SER A 29 -23.22 27.06 12.12
C SER A 29 -23.33 25.65 12.71
N GLU A 30 -23.00 24.61 11.95
CA GLU A 30 -22.65 23.30 12.51
C GLU A 30 -21.44 22.73 11.76
N THR A 31 -20.32 22.69 12.47
CA THR A 31 -19.10 21.97 12.10
C THR A 31 -19.38 20.49 11.91
N LEU A 32 -19.32 20.02 10.66
CA LEU A 32 -19.36 18.59 10.34
C LEU A 32 -18.18 17.86 11.02
N PRO A 33 -18.37 16.68 11.61
CA PRO A 33 -17.27 15.89 12.15
C PRO A 33 -16.32 15.44 11.03
N PRO A 34 -15.01 15.36 11.28
CA PRO A 34 -14.04 14.90 10.29
C PRO A 34 -14.27 13.42 9.97
N ASN A 35 -14.61 13.14 8.72
CA ASN A 35 -14.79 11.79 8.22
C ASN A 35 -13.43 11.08 8.17
N VAL A 36 -13.23 10.08 9.04
CA VAL A 36 -11.98 9.34 9.20
C VAL A 36 -11.87 8.31 8.05
N GLY A 37 -11.19 8.68 6.95
CA GLY A 37 -10.84 7.77 5.85
C GLY A 37 -10.15 6.47 6.29
N ASP A 38 -10.20 5.44 5.44
CA ASP A 38 -9.86 4.03 5.69
C ASP A 38 -8.36 3.67 5.56
N GLY A 39 -7.51 4.65 5.24
CA GLY A 39 -6.04 4.51 5.30
C GLY A 39 -5.43 3.67 4.19
N GLY A 40 -6.03 3.65 2.99
CA GLY A 40 -5.40 3.09 1.79
C GLY A 40 -4.31 3.99 1.18
N ASP A 41 -3.36 3.40 0.46
CA ASP A 41 -2.20 4.03 -0.22
C ASP A 41 -2.57 4.99 -1.38
N SER A 42 -3.79 5.51 -1.43
CA SER A 42 -4.16 6.52 -2.41
C SER A 42 -3.43 7.83 -2.08
N PRO A 43 -2.78 8.51 -3.05
CA PRO A 43 -2.05 9.75 -2.80
C PRO A 43 -2.94 10.89 -2.27
N ALA A 44 -4.26 10.78 -2.39
CA ALA A 44 -5.21 11.71 -1.80
C ALA A 44 -5.46 11.49 -0.28
N TRP A 45 -5.09 10.31 0.26
CA TRP A 45 -5.39 9.90 1.63
C TRP A 45 -4.21 9.18 2.29
N SER A 46 -2.99 9.66 2.04
CA SER A 46 -1.84 9.31 2.88
C SER A 46 -1.98 10.07 4.20
N ARG A 47 -2.40 9.38 5.27
CA ARG A 47 -2.18 9.91 6.62
C ARG A 47 -0.70 9.74 6.93
N LYS A 48 0.09 10.77 6.67
CA LYS A 48 1.39 10.91 7.34
C LYS A 48 1.12 10.85 8.85
N ARG A 49 1.83 9.99 9.59
CA ARG A 49 1.74 10.01 11.06
C ARG A 49 2.02 11.43 11.54
N GLY A 50 1.11 11.97 12.37
CA GLY A 50 1.34 13.25 13.02
C GLY A 50 2.48 13.14 14.03
N GLU A 51 3.03 14.28 14.46
CA GLU A 51 3.81 14.28 15.71
C GLU A 51 2.96 13.65 16.81
N TYR A 52 3.61 12.86 17.65
CA TYR A 52 2.98 12.36 18.85
C TYR A 52 2.56 13.56 19.70
N VAL A 53 1.32 13.53 20.17
CA VAL A 53 0.78 14.53 21.10
C VAL A 53 0.46 13.78 22.38
N PRO A 54 1.10 14.14 23.50
CA PRO A 54 0.88 13.44 24.76
C PRO A 54 -0.57 13.62 25.21
N SER A 55 -1.13 12.57 25.82
CA SER A 55 -2.40 12.67 26.52
C SER A 55 -2.23 13.48 27.83
N ASP A 56 -3.30 14.15 28.29
CA ASP A 56 -3.30 14.81 29.61
C ASP A 56 -3.23 13.73 30.71
N ILE A 57 -2.01 13.35 31.07
CA ILE A 57 -1.73 12.36 32.11
C ILE A 57 -1.38 13.04 33.43
N ALA A 58 -1.93 12.53 34.52
CA ALA A 58 -1.51 12.93 35.86
C ALA A 58 -0.15 12.33 36.16
N PHE A 59 0.83 13.19 36.46
CA PHE A 59 2.15 12.76 36.92
C PHE A 59 2.01 12.04 38.26
N GLY A 60 2.39 10.76 38.29
CA GLY A 60 2.50 10.03 39.55
C GLY A 60 3.79 10.42 40.26
N ALA A 61 3.72 10.53 41.59
CA ALA A 61 4.90 10.56 42.42
C ALA A 61 5.05 9.17 43.06
N SER A 62 6.21 8.54 42.84
CA SER A 62 6.67 7.35 43.57
C SER A 62 7.69 7.81 44.59
N ASP A 63 7.56 7.36 45.85
CA ASP A 63 8.53 7.72 46.90
C ASP A 63 9.86 6.95 46.73
N VAL A 64 9.83 5.85 45.98
CA VAL A 64 11.01 5.08 45.57
C VAL A 64 11.31 5.33 44.10
N ALA A 65 12.54 5.78 43.80
CA ALA A 65 13.04 5.91 42.44
C ALA A 65 13.20 4.53 41.79
N TYR A 66 12.79 4.39 40.53
CA TYR A 66 12.89 3.14 39.79
C TYR A 66 12.95 3.40 38.29
N ALA A 67 13.73 2.56 37.58
CA ALA A 67 13.78 2.50 36.12
C ALA A 67 13.46 1.08 35.67
N GLU A 68 12.64 0.94 34.63
CA GLU A 68 12.39 -0.37 34.03
C GLU A 68 13.41 -0.63 32.92
N LEU A 69 14.18 -1.71 33.03
CA LEU A 69 15.25 -2.07 32.10
C LEU A 69 14.92 -3.26 31.20
N HIS A 70 13.72 -3.85 31.33
CA HIS A 70 13.27 -4.97 30.51
C HIS A 70 11.79 -4.80 30.14
N ALA A 71 11.53 -4.22 28.96
CA ALA A 71 10.17 -3.98 28.50
C ALA A 71 10.01 -4.24 26.99
N HIS A 72 8.92 -4.92 26.64
CA HIS A 72 8.51 -5.23 25.28
C HIS A 72 7.29 -4.42 24.90
N SER A 73 7.30 -3.85 23.70
CA SER A 73 6.13 -3.20 23.12
C SER A 73 5.40 -4.15 22.16
N ALA A 74 4.30 -3.70 21.59
CA ALA A 74 3.56 -4.41 20.54
C ALA A 74 4.44 -4.76 19.32
N TYR A 75 5.59 -4.10 19.17
CA TYR A 75 6.57 -4.38 18.12
C TYR A 75 7.42 -5.63 18.37
N SER A 76 7.43 -6.16 19.60
CA SER A 76 7.63 -7.59 19.83
C SER A 76 6.39 -8.34 19.32
N PHE A 77 6.33 -8.55 18.01
CA PHE A 77 5.13 -8.98 17.30
C PHE A 77 4.46 -10.21 17.96
N LEU A 78 3.18 -10.06 18.28
CA LEU A 78 2.33 -11.07 18.94
C LEU A 78 2.80 -11.47 20.34
N ASP A 79 3.57 -10.63 21.01
CA ASP A 79 4.07 -10.88 22.36
C ASP A 79 3.78 -9.70 23.29
N GLY A 80 4.17 -8.49 22.88
CA GLY A 80 3.75 -7.28 23.56
C GLY A 80 2.33 -6.84 23.20
N ALA A 81 1.65 -6.20 24.14
CA ALA A 81 0.24 -5.81 24.02
C ALA A 81 -0.01 -4.30 24.21
N SER A 82 1.05 -3.48 24.20
CA SER A 82 0.94 -2.03 24.30
C SER A 82 1.89 -1.35 23.32
N MET A 83 1.43 -0.27 22.69
CA MET A 83 2.27 0.53 21.79
C MET A 83 3.41 1.22 22.57
N PRO A 84 4.56 1.51 21.94
CA PRO A 84 5.66 2.24 22.59
C PRO A 84 5.20 3.52 23.29
N GLU A 85 4.30 4.27 22.66
CA GLU A 85 3.73 5.51 23.19
C GLU A 85 2.97 5.25 24.51
N ALA A 86 2.16 4.19 24.58
CA ALA A 86 1.43 3.82 25.78
C ALA A 86 2.34 3.32 26.91
N MET A 87 3.48 2.70 26.56
CA MET A 87 4.50 2.30 27.54
C MET A 87 5.16 3.54 28.17
N VAL A 88 5.45 4.56 27.38
CA VAL A 88 6.01 5.84 27.84
C VAL A 88 5.02 6.58 28.74
N GLU A 89 3.77 6.73 28.31
CA GLU A 89 2.72 7.39 29.11
C GLU A 89 2.54 6.74 30.47
N GLU A 90 2.53 5.40 30.51
CA GLU A 90 2.40 4.67 31.76
C GLU A 90 3.65 4.76 32.63
N ALA A 91 4.85 4.71 32.05
CA ALA A 91 6.10 4.96 32.78
C ALA A 91 6.09 6.34 33.46
N GLN A 92 5.63 7.37 32.74
CA GLN A 92 5.48 8.71 33.28
C GLN A 92 4.42 8.76 34.40
N ARG A 93 3.28 8.09 34.21
CA ARG A 93 2.24 7.97 35.24
C ARG A 93 2.72 7.25 36.50
N LEU A 94 3.65 6.32 36.37
CA LEU A 94 4.24 5.56 37.49
C LEU A 94 5.42 6.28 38.15
N GLY A 95 5.90 7.39 37.58
CA GLY A 95 7.06 8.14 38.08
C GLY A 95 8.39 7.43 37.86
N LEU A 96 8.54 6.68 36.76
CA LEU A 96 9.79 6.02 36.42
C LEU A 96 10.86 7.04 36.03
N THR A 97 12.11 6.79 36.43
CA THR A 97 13.25 7.67 36.12
C THR A 97 13.81 7.43 34.72
N ALA A 98 13.56 6.25 34.14
CA ALA A 98 13.93 5.87 32.79
C ALA A 98 13.14 4.63 32.36
N LEU A 99 13.06 4.40 31.06
CA LEU A 99 12.47 3.19 30.47
C LEU A 99 13.42 2.62 29.41
N ALA A 100 13.60 1.30 29.42
CA ALA A 100 14.22 0.57 28.33
C ALA A 100 13.17 -0.04 27.40
N LEU A 101 13.41 0.05 26.09
CA LEU A 101 12.69 -0.77 25.11
C LEU A 101 13.62 -1.88 24.61
N THR A 102 13.22 -3.12 24.84
CA THR A 102 14.01 -4.33 24.60
C THR A 102 13.22 -5.34 23.76
N ASP A 103 12.71 -4.87 22.63
CA ASP A 103 11.94 -5.73 21.72
C ASP A 103 12.77 -6.92 21.22
N HIS A 104 12.08 -8.00 20.84
CA HIS A 104 12.73 -9.23 20.41
C HIS A 104 13.44 -9.08 19.07
N ASP A 105 14.74 -9.41 19.04
CA ASP A 105 15.53 -9.58 17.82
C ASP A 105 15.46 -8.39 16.84
N GLY A 106 15.23 -7.17 17.32
CA GLY A 106 15.17 -5.99 16.46
C GLY A 106 14.81 -4.68 17.16
N PHE A 107 14.85 -3.61 16.38
CA PHE A 107 14.57 -2.23 16.81
C PHE A 107 13.29 -1.67 16.20
N TYR A 108 12.29 -2.51 15.99
CA TYR A 108 11.09 -2.14 15.24
C TYR A 108 10.29 -0.96 15.85
N GLY A 109 10.20 -0.89 17.19
CA GLY A 109 9.42 0.15 17.90
C GLY A 109 10.23 1.35 18.39
N VAL A 110 11.55 1.38 18.14
CA VAL A 110 12.51 2.29 18.79
C VAL A 110 12.30 3.76 18.42
N VAL A 111 11.97 4.07 17.17
CA VAL A 111 11.72 5.45 16.73
C VAL A 111 10.53 6.05 17.46
N ARG A 112 9.41 5.32 17.51
CA ARG A 112 8.19 5.75 18.20
C ARG A 112 8.39 5.91 19.69
N PHE A 113 9.16 4.99 20.29
CA PHE A 113 9.55 5.10 21.68
C PHE A 113 10.34 6.38 21.97
N ALA A 114 11.34 6.69 21.14
CA ALA A 114 12.15 7.89 21.29
C ALA A 114 11.34 9.19 21.06
N GLU A 115 10.47 9.21 20.03
CA GLU A 115 9.57 10.35 19.76
C GLU A 115 8.66 10.62 20.97
N ALA A 116 8.05 9.58 21.53
CA ALA A 116 7.15 9.72 22.68
C ALA A 116 7.90 10.11 23.96
N ALA A 117 9.06 9.50 24.24
CA ALA A 117 9.85 9.80 25.42
C ALA A 117 10.37 11.25 25.43
N ARG A 118 10.71 11.79 24.26
CA ARG A 118 11.15 13.18 24.10
C ARG A 118 10.07 14.19 24.52
N GLU A 119 8.80 13.92 24.26
CA GLU A 119 7.70 14.82 24.67
C GLU A 119 7.53 14.89 26.21
N PHE A 120 8.08 13.93 26.95
CA PHE A 120 8.05 13.89 28.41
C PHE A 120 9.42 14.11 29.06
N ASP A 121 10.46 14.44 28.28
CA ASP A 121 11.86 14.48 28.73
C ASP A 121 12.32 13.20 29.47
N MET A 122 11.75 12.05 29.12
CA MET A 122 12.02 10.78 29.79
C MET A 122 13.32 10.16 29.26
N PRO A 123 14.30 9.82 30.13
CA PRO A 123 15.50 9.12 29.72
C PRO A 123 15.20 7.75 29.08
N THR A 124 15.74 7.55 27.87
CA THR A 124 15.53 6.32 27.09
C THR A 124 16.75 5.42 27.12
N VAL A 125 16.53 4.14 27.38
CA VAL A 125 17.51 3.07 27.20
C VAL A 125 17.10 2.20 26.02
N PHE A 126 18.03 1.87 25.14
CA PHE A 126 17.76 1.04 23.97
C PHE A 126 18.46 -0.31 24.11
N GLY A 127 17.74 -1.39 23.84
CA GLY A 127 18.28 -2.75 23.91
C GLY A 127 17.45 -3.72 23.09
N ALA A 128 17.78 -5.01 23.22
CA ALA A 128 17.02 -6.08 22.59
C ALA A 128 17.14 -7.37 23.43
N GLU A 129 16.08 -8.17 23.43
CA GLU A 129 16.14 -9.54 23.92
C GLU A 129 16.43 -10.49 22.74
N LEU A 130 17.65 -11.04 22.70
CA LEU A 130 18.13 -11.89 21.61
C LEU A 130 17.68 -13.34 21.80
N SER A 131 17.08 -13.93 20.76
CA SER A 131 16.66 -15.34 20.73
C SER A 131 17.79 -16.22 20.19
N LEU A 132 18.57 -16.86 21.05
CA LEU A 132 19.80 -17.58 20.66
C LEU A 132 19.59 -18.94 19.99
N HIS A 133 18.35 -19.33 19.68
CA HIS A 133 18.08 -20.61 19.04
C HIS A 133 17.94 -20.48 17.53
N HIS A 134 18.68 -21.32 16.82
CA HIS A 134 18.70 -21.32 15.36
C HIS A 134 17.40 -21.85 14.74
N ASP A 135 16.97 -21.17 13.68
CA ASP A 135 15.98 -21.66 12.70
C ASP A 135 14.60 -22.07 13.26
N ALA A 136 14.18 -21.52 14.39
CA ALA A 136 12.87 -21.80 14.98
C ALA A 136 11.97 -20.55 15.01
N PRO A 137 10.80 -20.58 14.35
CA PRO A 137 9.87 -19.46 14.43
C PRO A 137 9.26 -19.37 15.84
N ARG A 138 9.16 -18.14 16.37
CA ARG A 138 8.46 -17.89 17.65
C ARG A 138 6.95 -18.15 17.57
N ALA A 139 6.34 -17.90 16.41
CA ALA A 139 4.91 -18.07 16.20
C ALA A 139 4.53 -19.55 15.97
N GLY A 140 3.43 -20.00 16.61
CA GLY A 140 2.90 -21.35 16.51
C GLY A 140 3.29 -22.29 17.67
N ALA A 141 4.18 -21.86 18.57
CA ALA A 141 4.50 -22.56 19.80
C ALA A 141 3.87 -21.84 21.01
N VAL A 142 3.34 -22.61 21.96
CA VAL A 142 2.86 -22.07 23.24
C VAL A 142 4.03 -21.48 24.02
N ASP A 143 5.12 -22.25 24.09
CA ASP A 143 6.41 -21.79 24.61
C ASP A 143 7.48 -21.84 23.51
N PRO A 144 7.86 -20.70 22.91
CA PRO A 144 8.89 -20.66 21.87
C PRO A 144 10.21 -21.30 22.34
N PRO A 145 10.88 -22.13 21.54
CA PRO A 145 12.17 -22.72 21.94
C PRO A 145 13.29 -21.65 21.98
N GLY A 146 14.29 -21.87 22.83
CA GLY A 146 15.54 -21.09 22.84
C GLY A 146 15.91 -20.45 24.18
N ASP A 147 17.20 -20.13 24.31
CA ASP A 147 17.71 -19.24 25.36
C ASP A 147 17.52 -17.79 24.93
N HIS A 148 17.29 -16.92 25.90
CA HIS A 148 17.27 -15.48 25.70
C HIS A 148 18.51 -14.84 26.30
N LEU A 149 19.03 -13.81 25.64
CA LEU A 149 20.09 -12.94 26.16
C LEU A 149 19.62 -11.49 26.07
N LEU A 150 19.51 -10.81 27.21
CA LEU A 150 19.08 -9.43 27.25
C LEU A 150 20.29 -8.49 27.20
N VAL A 151 20.31 -7.62 26.19
CA VAL A 151 21.42 -6.70 25.93
C VAL A 151 20.90 -5.27 25.92
N LEU A 152 21.49 -4.41 26.75
CA LEU A 152 21.25 -2.97 26.75
C LEU A 152 22.46 -2.25 26.17
N ALA A 153 22.22 -1.32 25.25
CA ALA A 153 23.26 -0.52 24.63
C ALA A 153 23.71 0.63 25.53
N ARG A 154 25.04 0.79 25.70
CA ARG A 154 25.63 2.00 26.27
C ARG A 154 26.04 2.96 25.16
N GLY A 155 25.26 4.04 25.03
CA GLY A 155 25.46 5.08 24.02
C GLY A 155 25.28 4.60 22.57
N GLY A 156 25.54 5.52 21.63
CA GLY A 156 25.35 5.26 20.19
C GLY A 156 26.26 4.17 19.61
N GLU A 157 27.45 3.94 20.19
CA GLU A 157 28.34 2.86 19.79
C GLU A 157 27.76 1.49 20.14
N GLY A 158 27.32 1.30 21.39
CA GLY A 158 26.68 0.07 21.83
C GLY A 158 25.45 -0.26 20.98
N TYR A 159 24.64 0.75 20.68
CA TYR A 159 23.45 0.60 19.84
C TYR A 159 23.80 0.12 18.43
N ARG A 160 24.79 0.76 17.81
CA ARG A 160 25.24 0.42 16.46
C ARG A 160 25.78 -1.00 16.40
N ARG A 161 26.60 -1.41 17.37
CA ARG A 161 27.13 -2.77 17.45
C ARG A 161 26.00 -3.79 17.61
N LEU A 162 25.01 -3.50 18.45
CA LEU A 162 23.86 -4.39 18.68
C LEU A 162 23.00 -4.51 17.40
N SER A 163 22.77 -3.39 16.73
CA SER A 163 22.06 -3.35 15.45
C SER A 163 22.76 -4.21 14.38
N ARG A 164 24.08 -4.12 14.26
CA ARG A 164 24.89 -4.95 13.35
C ARG A 164 24.78 -6.44 13.66
N VAL A 165 24.93 -6.82 14.92
CA VAL A 165 24.83 -8.23 15.33
C VAL A 165 23.45 -8.83 15.02
N MET A 166 22.37 -8.07 15.26
CA MET A 166 21.03 -8.52 14.88
C MET A 166 20.87 -8.62 13.36
N ALA A 167 21.35 -7.62 12.61
CA ALA A 167 21.30 -7.64 11.15
C ALA A 167 22.05 -8.86 10.59
N ASP A 168 23.27 -9.12 11.06
CA ASP A 168 24.07 -10.26 10.63
C ASP A 168 23.36 -11.59 10.94
N ALA A 169 22.72 -11.70 12.11
CA ALA A 169 21.96 -12.89 12.48
C ALA A 169 20.74 -13.12 11.59
N HIS A 170 20.00 -12.07 11.25
CA HIS A 170 18.88 -12.12 10.30
C HIS A 170 19.36 -12.46 8.89
N MET A 171 20.45 -11.84 8.43
CA MET A 171 20.97 -12.03 7.08
C MET A 171 21.63 -13.41 6.89
N THR A 172 22.25 -13.97 7.93
CA THR A 172 22.82 -15.33 7.93
C THR A 172 21.75 -16.42 7.93
N GLY A 173 20.55 -16.12 8.46
CA GLY A 173 19.40 -17.02 8.39
C GLY A 173 18.96 -17.37 6.96
N GLY A 174 19.23 -16.49 5.99
CA GLY A 174 18.96 -16.72 4.56
C GLY A 174 17.49 -16.61 4.14
N GLU A 175 16.55 -16.68 5.10
CA GLU A 175 15.12 -16.60 4.87
C GLU A 175 14.43 -15.76 5.96
N LYS A 176 13.26 -15.21 5.64
CA LYS A 176 12.51 -14.39 6.58
C LYS A 176 12.12 -15.17 7.84
N GLY A 177 12.53 -14.65 9.00
CA GLY A 177 12.18 -15.18 10.31
C GLY A 177 13.04 -16.35 10.77
N LEU A 178 14.09 -16.71 10.02
CA LEU A 178 15.17 -17.56 10.49
C LEU A 178 16.30 -16.67 11.03
N LEU A 179 16.72 -16.94 12.26
CA LEU A 179 17.70 -16.16 13.00
C LEU A 179 18.88 -17.05 13.36
N ARG A 180 20.10 -16.58 13.12
CA ARG A 180 21.32 -17.30 13.46
C ARG A 180 22.37 -16.39 14.07
N TYR A 181 22.37 -16.31 15.40
CA TYR A 181 23.40 -15.59 16.14
C TYR A 181 24.69 -16.40 16.21
N ASP A 182 25.81 -15.73 15.96
CA ASP A 182 27.14 -16.26 16.25
C ASP A 182 27.56 -15.79 17.65
N ALA A 183 27.78 -16.74 18.56
CA ALA A 183 28.15 -16.46 19.94
C ALA A 183 29.48 -15.71 20.05
N ASP A 184 30.44 -15.99 19.17
CA ASP A 184 31.75 -15.33 19.19
C ASP A 184 31.64 -13.90 18.61
N ALA A 185 30.77 -13.69 17.62
CA ALA A 185 30.44 -12.36 17.13
C ALA A 185 29.73 -11.49 18.18
N ILE A 186 28.79 -12.08 18.94
CA ILE A 186 28.14 -11.41 20.09
C ILE A 186 29.21 -11.00 21.11
N THR A 187 30.08 -11.93 21.51
CA THR A 187 31.15 -11.68 22.47
C THR A 187 32.10 -10.58 21.99
N ALA A 188 32.53 -10.61 20.72
CA ALA A 188 33.41 -9.61 20.15
C ALA A 188 32.75 -8.21 20.08
N ALA A 189 31.46 -8.14 19.73
CA ALA A 189 30.71 -6.89 19.68
C ALA A 189 30.50 -6.26 21.06
N ALA A 190 30.37 -7.10 22.10
CA ALA A 190 30.25 -6.68 23.49
C ALA A 190 31.55 -6.13 24.11
N ALA A 191 32.68 -6.29 23.43
CA ALA A 191 33.98 -5.83 23.92
C ALA A 191 34.01 -4.32 24.25
N ASP A 192 34.99 -3.92 25.06
CA ASP A 192 35.22 -2.53 25.50
C ASP A 192 34.09 -1.91 26.36
N GLY A 193 33.17 -2.73 26.90
CA GLY A 193 32.15 -2.28 27.84
C GLY A 193 31.02 -1.47 27.20
N HIS A 194 30.71 -1.72 25.93
CA HIS A 194 29.64 -1.00 25.23
C HIS A 194 28.23 -1.54 25.48
N TRP A 195 28.11 -2.70 26.12
CA TRP A 195 26.82 -3.33 26.44
C TRP A 195 26.72 -3.64 27.93
N GLN A 196 25.51 -3.48 28.47
CA GLN A 196 25.13 -4.08 29.74
C GLN A 196 24.32 -5.36 29.45
N ILE A 197 24.81 -6.50 29.93
CA ILE A 197 24.16 -7.80 29.81
C ILE A 197 23.35 -8.05 31.07
N LEU A 198 22.08 -8.38 30.88
CA LEU A 198 21.20 -8.84 31.95
C LEU A 198 20.97 -10.34 31.79
N THR A 199 20.95 -11.08 32.90
CA THR A 199 20.77 -12.55 32.84
C THR A 199 19.43 -12.98 32.23
N GLY A 200 18.47 -12.07 32.05
CA GLY A 200 17.27 -12.24 31.25
C GLY A 200 16.05 -12.76 32.01
N CYS A 201 14.99 -12.99 31.25
CA CYS A 201 13.72 -13.52 31.75
C CYS A 201 13.82 -15.01 32.15
N ARG A 202 12.68 -15.70 32.27
CA ARG A 202 12.63 -17.15 32.54
C ARG A 202 13.40 -18.02 31.51
N LYS A 203 13.72 -17.48 30.33
CA LYS A 203 14.51 -18.14 29.30
C LYS A 203 15.98 -17.75 29.27
N GLY A 204 16.41 -16.87 30.17
CA GLY A 204 17.81 -16.58 30.39
C GLY A 204 18.61 -17.81 30.78
N SER A 205 19.85 -17.92 30.29
CA SER A 205 20.71 -19.09 30.49
C SER A 205 20.88 -19.45 31.97
N VAL A 206 21.05 -18.45 32.84
CA VAL A 206 21.23 -18.63 34.30
C VAL A 206 19.97 -19.23 34.95
N ARG A 207 18.78 -18.69 34.64
CA ARG A 207 17.52 -19.22 35.20
C ARG A 207 17.17 -20.59 34.66
N ARG A 208 17.47 -20.88 33.39
CA ARG A 208 17.31 -22.23 32.85
C ARG A 208 18.32 -23.21 33.44
N GLY A 209 19.55 -22.78 33.68
CA GLY A 209 20.56 -23.53 34.40
C GLY A 209 20.08 -23.91 35.81
N LEU A 210 19.52 -22.93 36.53
CA LEU A 210 18.90 -23.14 37.84
C LEU A 210 17.76 -24.17 37.79
N ALA A 211 16.86 -24.04 36.81
CA ALA A 211 15.72 -24.96 36.66
C ALA A 211 16.14 -26.38 36.26
N ARG A 212 17.20 -26.54 35.47
CA ARG A 212 17.65 -27.85 34.95
C ARG A 212 18.57 -28.59 35.91
N ALA A 213 19.49 -27.89 36.56
CA ALA A 213 20.58 -28.49 37.34
C ALA A 213 20.85 -27.79 38.68
N GLY A 214 19.92 -26.97 39.15
CA GLY A 214 20.05 -26.25 40.42
C GLY A 214 21.16 -25.21 40.41
N LEU A 215 21.69 -24.89 41.60
CA LEU A 215 22.72 -23.87 41.77
C LEU A 215 23.99 -24.11 40.94
N VAL A 216 24.36 -25.37 40.69
CA VAL A 216 25.54 -25.71 39.87
C VAL A 216 25.32 -25.24 38.44
N GLY A 217 24.19 -25.59 37.83
CA GLY A 217 23.88 -25.15 36.46
C GLY A 217 23.71 -23.63 36.33
N ALA A 218 23.18 -22.97 37.36
CA ALA A 218 23.11 -21.51 37.39
C ALA A 218 24.51 -20.88 37.49
N ARG A 219 25.39 -21.43 38.33
CA ARG A 219 26.77 -20.99 38.51
C ARG A 219 27.58 -21.13 37.22
N ASP A 220 27.49 -22.28 36.56
CA ASP A 220 28.19 -22.53 35.30
C ASP A 220 27.72 -21.54 34.23
N ALA A 221 26.40 -21.38 34.05
CA ALA A 221 25.84 -20.44 33.08
C ALA A 221 26.20 -18.97 33.37
N LEU A 222 26.27 -18.57 34.65
CA LEU A 222 26.70 -17.21 35.00
C LEU A 222 28.21 -17.03 34.76
N GLY A 223 29.02 -18.05 35.08
CA GLY A 223 30.45 -18.08 34.78
C GLY A 223 30.72 -17.90 33.29
N ASP A 224 29.98 -18.60 32.43
CA ASP A 224 30.08 -18.45 30.97
C ASP A 224 29.77 -17.02 30.50
N LEU A 225 28.76 -16.36 31.09
CA LEU A 225 28.45 -14.96 30.78
C LEU A 225 29.57 -14.02 31.24
N VAL A 226 30.11 -14.22 32.43
CA VAL A 226 31.20 -13.40 32.98
C VAL A 226 32.49 -13.59 32.17
N GLU A 227 32.81 -14.81 31.74
CA GLU A 227 33.96 -15.09 30.89
C GLU A 227 33.83 -14.39 29.53
N ARG A 228 32.63 -14.40 28.94
CA ARG A 228 32.37 -13.79 27.64
C ARG A 228 32.32 -12.26 27.68
N PHE A 229 31.67 -11.69 28.69
CA PHE A 229 31.31 -10.27 28.68
C PHE A 229 32.09 -9.43 29.70
N GLY A 230 32.78 -10.08 30.64
CA GLY A 230 33.44 -9.43 31.77
C GLY A 230 32.46 -9.10 32.90
N ALA A 231 32.96 -9.19 34.14
CA ALA A 231 32.14 -8.99 35.35
C ALA A 231 31.49 -7.60 35.40
N ASP A 232 32.17 -6.56 34.95
CA ASP A 232 31.66 -5.18 34.97
C ASP A 232 30.47 -4.94 34.02
N ASN A 233 30.22 -5.87 33.09
CA ASN A 233 29.18 -5.75 32.07
C ASN A 233 28.02 -6.73 32.27
N VAL A 234 28.01 -7.51 33.35
CA VAL A 234 26.97 -8.51 33.62
C VAL A 234 26.25 -8.18 34.92
N ALA A 235 24.93 -8.18 34.89
CA ALA A 235 24.08 -8.00 36.07
C ALA A 235 23.06 -9.13 36.19
N VAL A 236 22.85 -9.61 37.42
CA VAL A 236 21.90 -10.68 37.70
C VAL A 236 20.50 -10.11 37.87
N GLU A 237 19.60 -10.50 36.96
CA GLU A 237 18.24 -9.99 36.89
C GLU A 237 17.32 -10.72 37.86
N LEU A 238 16.68 -9.96 38.75
CA LEU A 238 15.71 -10.40 39.73
C LEU A 238 14.31 -9.89 39.33
N THR A 239 13.30 -10.76 39.39
CA THR A 239 11.92 -10.41 38.99
C THR A 239 10.92 -10.87 40.03
N ALA A 240 9.80 -10.18 40.16
CA ALA A 240 8.63 -10.62 40.92
C ALA A 240 7.47 -10.95 39.96
N SER A 241 7.31 -12.22 39.64
CA SER A 241 6.32 -12.73 38.67
C SER A 241 4.98 -13.14 39.29
N GLY A 242 4.88 -13.04 40.63
CA GLY A 242 3.72 -13.45 41.42
C GLY A 242 3.64 -14.96 41.62
N ARG A 243 4.77 -15.66 41.56
CA ARG A 243 4.87 -17.10 41.82
C ARG A 243 5.29 -17.35 43.27
N SER A 244 4.88 -18.49 43.81
CA SER A 244 5.19 -18.87 45.19
C SER A 244 6.68 -19.08 45.47
N ASP A 245 7.49 -19.26 44.43
CA ASP A 245 8.93 -19.51 44.50
C ASP A 245 9.78 -18.28 44.14
N ASP A 246 9.17 -17.10 43.97
CA ASP A 246 9.89 -15.89 43.56
C ASP A 246 10.96 -15.46 44.59
N ASP A 247 10.64 -15.49 45.88
CA ASP A 247 11.55 -15.06 46.96
C ASP A 247 12.75 -16.01 47.08
N GLU A 248 12.51 -17.33 47.10
CA GLU A 248 13.60 -18.31 47.16
C GLU A 248 14.49 -18.23 45.92
N ARG A 249 13.89 -18.10 44.73
CA ARG A 249 14.65 -17.95 43.48
C ARG A 249 15.50 -16.67 43.53
N ASN A 250 14.92 -15.54 43.91
CA ASN A 250 15.64 -14.26 43.93
C ASN A 250 16.75 -14.27 44.98
N ALA A 251 16.55 -14.89 46.14
CA ALA A 251 17.61 -15.09 47.14
C ALA A 251 18.77 -15.95 46.61
N LEU A 252 18.49 -17.03 45.88
CA LEU A 252 19.51 -17.87 45.26
C LEU A 252 20.30 -17.12 44.18
N LEU A 253 19.61 -16.35 43.32
CA LEU A 253 20.23 -15.55 42.28
C LEU A 253 21.07 -14.40 42.85
N ALA A 254 20.59 -13.71 43.90
CA ALA A 254 21.33 -12.66 44.58
C ALA A 254 22.57 -13.20 45.31
N GLY A 255 22.45 -14.37 45.95
CA GLY A 255 23.59 -15.07 46.54
C GLY A 255 24.65 -15.41 45.49
N LEU A 256 24.21 -15.95 44.35
CA LEU A 256 25.11 -16.26 43.23
C LEU A 256 25.77 -15.01 42.64
N ALA A 257 25.04 -13.90 42.50
CA ALA A 257 25.62 -12.61 42.07
C ALA A 257 26.75 -12.18 43.02
N GLY A 258 26.55 -12.31 44.33
CA GLY A 258 27.55 -12.00 45.34
C GLY A 258 28.83 -12.84 45.24
N GLU A 259 28.73 -14.10 44.83
CA GLU A 259 29.91 -14.97 44.62
C GLU A 259 30.80 -14.52 43.47
N PHE A 260 30.20 -13.96 42.42
CA PHE A 260 30.91 -13.41 41.25
C PHE A 260 31.19 -11.91 41.37
N ALA A 261 30.85 -11.29 42.51
CA ALA A 261 30.92 -9.85 42.74
C ALA A 261 30.17 -9.01 41.69
N LEU A 262 29.01 -9.51 41.23
CA LEU A 262 28.16 -8.84 40.25
C LEU A 262 27.03 -8.07 40.92
N PRO A 263 26.56 -6.95 40.33
CA PRO A 263 25.35 -6.28 40.78
C PRO A 263 24.10 -7.10 40.46
N THR A 264 23.07 -6.94 41.29
CA THR A 264 21.71 -7.39 41.02
C THR A 264 20.89 -6.24 40.43
N VAL A 265 19.89 -6.55 39.60
CA VAL A 265 18.97 -5.55 39.04
C VAL A 265 17.53 -6.05 39.07
N ALA A 266 16.60 -5.19 39.47
CA ALA A 266 15.18 -5.52 39.52
C ALA A 266 14.45 -5.08 38.25
N THR A 267 13.72 -5.99 37.62
CA THR A 267 12.91 -5.73 36.41
C THR A 267 11.52 -6.35 36.54
N THR A 268 10.58 -5.86 35.75
CA THR A 268 9.24 -6.49 35.63
C THR A 268 9.14 -7.42 34.42
N GLY A 269 10.02 -7.27 33.42
CA GLY A 269 9.92 -7.97 32.15
C GLY A 269 8.61 -7.62 31.43
N ALA A 270 8.22 -6.34 31.47
CA ALA A 270 6.90 -5.88 31.05
C ALA A 270 6.60 -6.22 29.58
N HIS A 271 5.41 -6.75 29.31
CA HIS A 271 4.91 -6.99 27.95
C HIS A 271 3.72 -6.08 27.59
N PHE A 272 3.24 -5.30 28.56
CA PHE A 272 2.14 -4.37 28.39
C PHE A 272 2.24 -3.26 29.44
N ALA A 273 1.60 -2.12 29.16
CA ALA A 273 1.78 -0.91 29.96
C ALA A 273 1.26 -1.11 31.40
N GLY A 274 -0.03 -1.40 31.56
CA GLY A 274 -0.65 -1.52 32.89
C GLY A 274 -1.69 -2.66 33.00
N PRO A 275 -2.20 -2.93 34.22
CA PRO A 275 -3.02 -4.11 34.53
C PRO A 275 -4.27 -4.30 33.66
N SER A 276 -4.87 -3.21 33.18
CA SER A 276 -6.06 -3.22 32.31
C SER A 276 -5.81 -3.94 30.98
N SER A 277 -4.56 -3.96 30.50
CA SER A 277 -4.15 -4.59 29.24
C SER A 277 -3.89 -6.09 29.36
N ARG A 278 -3.97 -6.66 30.57
CA ARG A 278 -3.68 -8.09 30.81
C ARG A 278 -4.52 -9.02 29.92
N ARG A 279 -5.82 -8.75 29.82
CA ARG A 279 -6.74 -9.59 29.01
C ARG A 279 -6.34 -9.57 27.54
N LEU A 280 -5.96 -8.40 27.02
CA LEU A 280 -5.47 -8.26 25.65
C LEU A 280 -4.14 -9.00 25.46
N ALA A 281 -3.20 -8.85 26.40
CA ALA A 281 -1.91 -9.56 26.36
C ALA A 281 -2.07 -11.08 26.32
N THR A 282 -2.99 -11.62 27.13
CA THR A 282 -3.34 -13.04 27.10
C THR A 282 -3.94 -13.46 25.75
N ALA A 283 -4.83 -12.66 25.17
CA ALA A 283 -5.39 -12.93 23.86
C ALA A 283 -4.32 -12.91 22.75
N VAL A 284 -3.41 -11.94 22.79
CA VAL A 284 -2.29 -11.81 21.84
C VAL A 284 -1.35 -13.01 21.94
N ALA A 285 -0.99 -13.45 23.14
CA ALA A 285 -0.18 -14.66 23.35
C ALA A 285 -0.87 -15.92 22.80
N ALA A 286 -2.20 -16.03 22.93
CA ALA A 286 -2.96 -17.15 22.36
C ALA A 286 -2.93 -17.12 20.82
N VAL A 287 -3.06 -15.93 20.22
CA VAL A 287 -2.93 -15.74 18.77
C VAL A 287 -1.53 -16.15 18.28
N ARG A 288 -0.47 -15.76 18.98
CA ARG A 288 0.91 -16.19 18.69
C ARG A 288 1.03 -17.71 18.68
N ALA A 289 0.50 -18.36 19.70
CA ALA A 289 0.50 -19.82 19.86
C ALA A 289 -0.49 -20.54 18.92
N ARG A 290 -1.26 -19.80 18.10
CA ARG A 290 -2.30 -20.30 17.19
C ARG A 290 -3.36 -21.16 17.89
N THR A 291 -3.69 -20.79 19.13
CA THR A 291 -4.66 -21.49 19.97
C THR A 291 -5.56 -20.49 20.72
N ASP A 292 -6.28 -20.95 21.73
CA ASP A 292 -7.14 -20.18 22.62
C ASP A 292 -6.48 -19.88 23.99
N MET A 293 -7.06 -18.91 24.70
CA MET A 293 -6.57 -18.45 26.00
C MET A 293 -6.64 -19.53 27.08
N ALA A 294 -7.63 -20.43 27.03
CA ALA A 294 -7.78 -21.50 28.01
C ALA A 294 -6.64 -22.52 27.90
N THR A 295 -6.17 -22.79 26.68
CA THR A 295 -5.07 -23.71 26.41
C THR A 295 -3.72 -23.18 26.92
N ILE A 296 -3.50 -21.86 26.85
CA ILE A 296 -2.23 -21.25 27.24
C ILE A 296 -2.17 -20.81 28.71
N ASP A 297 -3.26 -20.92 29.46
CA ASP A 297 -3.40 -20.37 30.82
C ASP A 297 -2.22 -20.74 31.75
N GLY A 298 -1.80 -22.01 31.73
CA GLY A 298 -0.67 -22.51 32.53
C GLY A 298 0.71 -21.97 32.14
N TRP A 299 0.82 -21.24 31.03
CA TRP A 299 2.06 -20.63 30.52
C TRP A 299 2.12 -19.11 30.73
N LEU A 300 1.04 -18.50 31.19
CA LEU A 300 0.97 -17.06 31.43
C LEU A 300 1.59 -16.68 32.78
N PRO A 301 2.11 -15.44 32.93
CA PRO A 301 2.59 -14.97 34.22
C PRO A 301 1.47 -14.94 35.28
N GLY A 302 1.87 -15.02 36.55
CA GLY A 302 0.98 -15.16 37.71
C GLY A 302 0.10 -13.93 38.01
N VAL A 303 -0.16 -13.64 39.28
CA VAL A 303 -1.06 -12.54 39.65
C VAL A 303 -0.49 -11.20 39.18
N GLY A 304 -1.31 -10.42 38.45
CA GLY A 304 -0.95 -9.10 37.91
C GLY A 304 -0.41 -9.13 36.47
N GLY A 305 0.26 -10.20 36.04
CA GLY A 305 0.92 -10.26 34.73
C GLY A 305 2.20 -9.41 34.66
N ALA A 306 2.95 -9.51 33.55
CA ALA A 306 4.20 -8.78 33.34
C ALA A 306 3.92 -7.38 32.74
N HIS A 307 3.87 -6.36 33.58
CA HIS A 307 3.57 -4.96 33.22
C HIS A 307 4.44 -3.99 34.00
N LEU A 308 4.47 -2.72 33.56
CA LEU A 308 5.21 -1.67 34.25
C LEU A 308 4.67 -1.45 35.67
N ARG A 309 5.55 -1.17 36.62
CA ARG A 309 5.23 -0.96 38.03
C ARG A 309 6.00 0.23 38.58
N SER A 310 5.43 0.94 39.55
CA SER A 310 6.15 2.02 40.24
C SER A 310 7.22 1.47 41.18
N GLY A 311 8.16 2.31 41.60
CA GLY A 311 9.16 1.93 42.61
C GLY A 311 8.52 1.49 43.93
N ASP A 312 7.42 2.14 44.34
CA ASP A 312 6.66 1.76 45.53
C ASP A 312 6.02 0.37 45.42
N GLU A 313 5.64 -0.05 44.22
CA GLU A 313 5.18 -1.42 43.97
C GLU A 313 6.35 -2.40 44.01
N MET A 314 7.47 -2.07 43.37
CA MET A 314 8.65 -2.92 43.34
C MET A 314 9.20 -3.20 44.74
N ILE A 315 9.29 -2.19 45.61
CA ILE A 315 9.76 -2.38 46.99
C ILE A 315 8.80 -3.23 47.83
N ARG A 316 7.49 -3.18 47.54
CA ARG A 316 6.51 -4.06 48.20
C ARG A 316 6.63 -5.51 47.73
N LEU A 317 6.97 -5.72 46.46
CA LEU A 317 7.13 -7.05 45.89
C LEU A 317 8.46 -7.69 46.23
N MET A 318 9.52 -6.89 46.38
CA MET A 318 10.89 -7.36 46.59
C MET A 318 11.57 -6.61 47.75
N PRO A 319 11.00 -6.64 48.97
CA PRO A 319 11.50 -5.84 50.09
C PRO A 319 12.93 -6.20 50.51
N ALA A 320 13.35 -7.45 50.26
CA ALA A 320 14.71 -7.93 50.56
C ALA A 320 15.76 -7.48 49.53
N HIS A 321 15.36 -6.88 48.40
CA HIS A 321 16.21 -6.57 47.26
C HIS A 321 16.12 -5.09 46.84
N ARG A 322 16.13 -4.18 47.82
CA ARG A 322 16.17 -2.73 47.56
C ARG A 322 17.38 -2.33 46.72
N ASP A 323 18.52 -2.95 46.97
CA ASP A 323 19.76 -2.78 46.20
C ASP A 323 19.52 -3.02 44.70
N ALA A 324 18.79 -4.08 44.33
CA ALA A 324 18.47 -4.38 42.93
C ALA A 324 17.58 -3.31 42.28
N ILE A 325 16.67 -2.69 43.05
CA ILE A 325 15.80 -1.59 42.60
C ILE A 325 16.64 -0.32 42.39
N ASP A 326 17.49 0.03 43.35
CA ASP A 326 18.36 1.20 43.28
C ASP A 326 19.39 1.06 42.15
N ASN A 327 19.95 -0.14 41.94
CA ASN A 327 20.88 -0.43 40.84
C ASN A 327 20.24 -0.24 39.45
N ALA A 328 18.94 -0.49 39.31
CA ALA A 328 18.24 -0.27 38.03
C ALA A 328 18.30 1.20 37.60
N VAL A 329 18.19 2.14 38.55
CA VAL A 329 18.32 3.59 38.29
C VAL A 329 19.74 3.94 37.86
N GLY A 330 20.76 3.41 38.56
CA GLY A 330 22.17 3.63 38.22
C GLY A 330 22.51 3.13 36.82
N MET A 331 22.15 1.87 36.52
CA MET A 331 22.37 1.29 35.19
C MET A 331 21.61 2.01 34.09
N ALA A 332 20.38 2.47 34.37
CA ALA A 332 19.63 3.27 33.42
C ALA A 332 20.35 4.59 33.11
N SER A 333 20.90 5.26 34.11
CA SER A 333 21.69 6.47 33.91
C SER A 333 22.94 6.21 33.07
N ASP A 334 23.60 5.07 33.25
CA ASP A 334 24.80 4.69 32.47
C ASP A 334 24.46 4.34 31.01
N CYS A 335 23.26 3.82 30.76
CA CYS A 335 22.83 3.37 29.44
C CYS A 335 21.98 4.41 28.69
N ALA A 336 21.45 5.43 29.36
CA ALA A 336 20.51 6.38 28.75
C ALA A 336 21.20 7.27 27.71
N PHE A 337 20.62 7.37 26.53
CA PHE A 337 21.02 8.33 25.49
C PHE A 337 19.84 8.67 24.58
N SER A 338 19.92 9.79 23.87
CA SER A 338 18.90 10.20 22.90
C SER A 338 19.12 9.48 21.56
N LEU A 339 18.02 9.07 20.91
CA LEU A 339 18.02 8.45 19.58
C LEU A 339 18.32 9.45 18.45
N GLU A 340 18.97 10.59 18.70
CA GLU A 340 19.55 11.45 17.66
C GLU A 340 20.72 10.71 16.99
N LEU A 341 20.38 9.62 16.31
CA LEU A 341 21.23 8.61 15.72
C LEU A 341 21.60 9.06 14.31
N ILE A 342 22.81 9.60 14.19
CA ILE A 342 23.75 9.46 13.07
C ILE A 342 23.08 9.02 11.75
N ALA A 343 22.24 9.87 11.15
CA ALA A 343 21.65 9.56 9.87
C ALA A 343 22.79 9.41 8.83
N PRO A 344 22.91 8.29 8.10
CA PRO A 344 23.86 8.16 7.01
C PRO A 344 23.56 9.17 5.91
N ASN A 345 24.61 9.65 5.27
CA ASN A 345 24.45 10.47 4.07
C ASN A 345 24.21 9.56 2.87
N LEU A 346 23.83 10.16 1.75
CA LEU A 346 23.87 9.46 0.47
C LEU A 346 25.32 9.08 0.11
N PRO A 347 25.55 7.92 -0.52
CA PRO A 347 26.88 7.55 -0.98
C PRO A 347 27.36 8.57 -2.03
N PRO A 348 28.63 9.01 -1.97
CA PRO A 348 29.21 9.82 -3.04
C PRO A 348 29.05 9.11 -4.38
N PHE A 349 28.52 9.82 -5.37
CA PHE A 349 28.32 9.30 -6.70
C PHE A 349 29.63 9.31 -7.48
N LYS A 350 29.98 8.16 -8.07
CA LYS A 350 31.20 8.05 -8.87
C LYS A 350 31.05 8.84 -10.17
N VAL A 351 31.80 9.93 -10.29
CA VAL A 351 31.84 10.79 -11.49
C VAL A 351 33.17 10.64 -12.25
N PRO A 352 33.24 11.02 -13.53
CA PRO A 352 34.48 11.02 -14.29
C PRO A 352 35.55 11.95 -13.71
N ASP A 353 36.82 11.65 -13.99
CA ASP A 353 37.96 12.46 -13.52
C ASP A 353 37.81 13.92 -13.97
N GLY A 354 38.06 14.86 -13.05
CA GLY A 354 37.92 16.30 -13.29
C GLY A 354 36.51 16.86 -13.07
N HIS A 355 35.52 16.01 -12.76
CA HIS A 355 34.17 16.44 -12.39
C HIS A 355 33.91 16.31 -10.88
N THR A 356 33.10 17.24 -10.37
CA THR A 356 32.28 17.05 -9.15
C THR A 356 30.88 16.56 -9.53
N GLU A 357 30.11 16.04 -8.57
CA GLU A 357 28.70 15.68 -8.80
C GLU A 357 27.88 16.83 -9.42
N ALA A 358 28.09 18.06 -8.96
CA ALA A 358 27.41 19.24 -9.50
C ALA A 358 27.78 19.50 -10.96
N THR A 359 29.09 19.48 -11.29
CA THR A 359 29.54 19.71 -12.68
C THR A 359 29.13 18.59 -13.62
N TRP A 360 29.07 17.35 -13.12
CA TRP A 360 28.64 16.19 -13.90
C TRP A 360 27.12 16.21 -14.17
N LEU A 361 26.33 16.53 -13.14
CA LEU A 361 24.88 16.72 -13.29
C LEU A 361 24.57 17.81 -14.33
N ARG A 362 25.30 18.94 -14.27
CA ARG A 362 25.17 20.03 -15.24
C ARG A 362 25.45 19.55 -16.66
N HIS A 363 26.56 18.85 -16.88
CA HIS A 363 26.91 18.30 -18.19
C HIS A 363 25.82 17.38 -18.76
N LEU A 364 25.34 16.42 -17.97
CA LEU A 364 24.26 15.51 -18.37
C LEU A 364 22.94 16.26 -18.66
N THR A 365 22.66 17.30 -17.87
CA THR A 365 21.47 18.14 -18.06
C THR A 365 21.54 18.92 -19.36
N GLU A 366 22.72 19.45 -19.73
CA GLU A 366 22.93 20.16 -21.00
C GLU A 366 22.73 19.24 -22.22
N GLU A 367 23.28 18.02 -22.18
CA GLU A 367 23.08 17.02 -23.24
C GLU A 367 21.60 16.59 -23.36
N GLY A 368 20.93 16.41 -22.23
CA GLY A 368 19.50 16.11 -22.17
C GLY A 368 18.63 17.24 -22.70
N ALA A 369 18.92 18.47 -22.31
CA ALA A 369 18.22 19.67 -22.74
C ALA A 369 18.35 19.89 -24.24
N MET A 370 19.54 19.68 -24.81
CA MET A 370 19.75 19.77 -26.26
C MET A 370 18.85 18.81 -27.04
N ARG A 371 18.64 17.59 -26.52
CA ARG A 371 17.78 16.58 -27.16
C ARG A 371 16.29 16.88 -27.05
N ARG A 372 15.83 17.48 -25.95
CA ARG A 372 14.39 17.66 -25.65
C ARG A 372 13.86 19.07 -25.89
N TYR A 373 14.67 20.09 -25.60
CA TYR A 373 14.31 21.51 -25.80
C TYR A 373 14.92 22.12 -27.08
N GLY A 374 15.89 21.44 -27.70
CA GLY A 374 16.68 22.02 -28.78
C GLY A 374 17.76 22.95 -28.26
N THR A 375 18.20 23.90 -29.08
CA THR A 375 19.32 24.79 -28.74
C THR A 375 18.92 25.90 -27.77
N ARG A 376 19.90 26.47 -27.06
CA ARG A 376 19.71 27.61 -26.16
C ARG A 376 19.15 28.85 -26.84
N ALA A 377 19.37 28.99 -28.15
CA ALA A 377 18.81 30.08 -28.96
C ALA A 377 17.32 29.88 -29.25
N GLU A 378 16.87 28.63 -29.42
CA GLU A 378 15.47 28.29 -29.72
C GLU A 378 14.58 28.36 -28.47
N ARG A 379 15.08 27.90 -27.31
CA ARG A 379 14.34 27.88 -26.03
C ARG A 379 15.09 28.55 -24.88
N PRO A 380 15.36 29.86 -24.95
CA PRO A 380 16.11 30.57 -23.91
C PRO A 380 15.40 30.59 -22.55
N ASP A 381 14.08 30.47 -22.54
CA ASP A 381 13.24 30.28 -21.36
C ASP A 381 13.58 29.00 -20.60
N ALA A 382 13.64 27.86 -21.31
CA ALA A 382 13.93 26.56 -20.69
C ALA A 382 15.33 26.50 -20.08
N TYR A 383 16.33 27.07 -20.78
CA TYR A 383 17.69 27.12 -20.26
C TYR A 383 17.85 28.05 -19.07
N ARG A 384 17.10 29.17 -18.98
CA ARG A 384 17.09 30.01 -17.76
C ARG A 384 16.52 29.24 -16.57
N GLN A 385 15.44 28.50 -16.79
CA GLN A 385 14.84 27.65 -15.74
C GLN A 385 15.84 26.59 -15.27
N ILE A 386 16.51 25.88 -16.19
CA ILE A 386 17.53 24.88 -15.85
C ILE A 386 18.65 25.48 -15.00
N GLU A 387 19.15 26.68 -15.32
CA GLU A 387 20.19 27.32 -14.51
C GLU A 387 19.73 27.64 -13.09
N HIS A 388 18.51 28.15 -12.94
CA HIS A 388 17.89 28.41 -11.63
C HIS A 388 17.77 27.13 -10.80
N GLU A 389 17.25 26.07 -11.41
CA GLU A 389 17.10 24.77 -10.75
C GLU A 389 18.44 24.18 -10.33
N LEU A 390 19.45 24.17 -11.22
CA LEU A 390 20.78 23.65 -10.92
C LEU A 390 21.45 24.42 -9.76
N ALA A 391 21.27 25.74 -9.70
CA ALA A 391 21.78 26.55 -8.60
C ALA A 391 21.15 26.18 -7.25
N ILE A 392 19.84 25.93 -7.22
CA ILE A 392 19.13 25.49 -6.00
C ILE A 392 19.56 24.07 -5.61
N ILE A 393 19.67 23.15 -6.57
CA ILE A 393 20.10 21.77 -6.33
C ILE A 393 21.50 21.73 -5.73
N GLU A 394 22.42 22.54 -6.27
CA GLU A 394 23.79 22.65 -5.77
C GLU A 394 23.84 23.28 -4.37
N ALA A 395 23.10 24.37 -4.14
CA ALA A 395 23.03 25.03 -2.84
C ALA A 395 22.48 24.11 -1.73
N LEU A 396 21.57 23.21 -2.08
CA LEU A 396 20.99 22.22 -1.16
C LEU A 396 21.76 20.90 -1.10
N THR A 397 22.93 20.80 -1.75
CA THR A 397 23.80 19.61 -1.75
C THR A 397 23.12 18.32 -2.28
N PHE A 398 22.16 18.46 -3.20
CA PHE A 398 21.47 17.33 -3.84
C PHE A 398 21.99 16.84 -5.21
N PRO A 399 23.13 17.27 -5.79
CA PRO A 399 23.57 16.72 -7.07
C PRO A 399 23.68 15.19 -7.10
N GLY A 400 24.29 14.56 -6.08
CA GLY A 400 24.39 13.11 -5.97
C GLY A 400 23.02 12.40 -5.96
N TYR A 401 22.00 12.98 -5.32
CA TYR A 401 20.64 12.43 -5.32
C TYR A 401 20.06 12.36 -6.75
N PHE A 402 20.18 13.44 -7.53
CA PHE A 402 19.71 13.45 -8.92
C PHE A 402 20.50 12.48 -9.81
N LEU A 403 21.81 12.36 -9.58
CA LEU A 403 22.65 11.40 -10.31
C LEU A 403 22.26 9.95 -10.03
N VAL A 404 21.93 9.59 -8.78
CA VAL A 404 21.41 8.25 -8.44
C VAL A 404 20.10 7.97 -9.18
N VAL A 405 19.14 8.90 -9.16
CA VAL A 405 17.86 8.70 -9.87
C VAL A 405 18.08 8.61 -11.38
N HIS A 406 18.93 9.46 -11.95
CA HIS A 406 19.30 9.40 -13.36
C HIS A 406 19.96 8.07 -13.73
N ASP A 407 20.82 7.51 -12.88
CA ASP A 407 21.47 6.20 -13.08
C ASP A 407 20.44 5.07 -13.10
N ILE A 408 19.46 5.09 -12.18
CA ILE A 408 18.36 4.11 -12.14
C ILE A 408 17.49 4.21 -13.40
N VAL A 409 17.09 5.42 -13.80
CA VAL A 409 16.31 5.65 -15.02
C VAL A 409 17.10 5.27 -16.27
N SER A 410 18.40 5.53 -16.30
CA SER A 410 19.30 5.13 -17.39
C SER A 410 19.43 3.62 -17.50
N PHE A 411 19.51 2.91 -16.37
CA PHE A 411 19.47 1.45 -16.34
C PHE A 411 18.16 0.91 -16.92
N CYS A 412 17.02 1.52 -16.56
CA CYS A 412 15.72 1.13 -17.13
C CYS A 412 15.72 1.29 -18.66
N LYS A 413 16.17 2.44 -19.17
CA LYS A 413 16.28 2.70 -20.63
C LYS A 413 17.22 1.71 -21.33
N TYR A 414 18.39 1.46 -20.76
CA TYR A 414 19.36 0.50 -21.31
C TYR A 414 18.82 -0.94 -21.34
N SER A 415 18.01 -1.30 -20.34
CA SER A 415 17.45 -2.65 -20.18
C SER A 415 16.08 -2.81 -20.84
N ASP A 416 15.67 -1.82 -21.63
CA ASP A 416 14.37 -1.77 -22.32
C ASP A 416 13.18 -1.94 -21.37
N ILE A 417 13.24 -1.27 -20.21
CA ILE A 417 12.19 -1.22 -19.17
C ILE A 417 11.56 0.17 -19.20
N LEU A 418 10.25 0.23 -19.44
CA LEU A 418 9.47 1.46 -19.34
C LEU A 418 9.47 1.96 -17.90
N CYS A 419 9.82 3.23 -17.74
CA CYS A 419 9.72 3.93 -16.47
C CYS A 419 9.30 5.39 -16.68
N GLN A 420 8.71 5.98 -15.63
CA GLN A 420 8.27 7.37 -15.65
C GLN A 420 8.37 7.99 -14.25
N GLY A 421 9.04 9.13 -14.16
CA GLY A 421 9.00 9.99 -12.98
C GLY A 421 7.63 10.64 -12.79
N ARG A 422 7.17 10.68 -11.55
CA ARG A 422 5.86 11.25 -11.19
C ARG A 422 5.95 12.18 -9.98
N GLY A 423 4.81 12.79 -9.65
CA GLY A 423 4.67 13.61 -8.45
C GLY A 423 5.24 15.00 -8.69
N SER A 424 5.87 15.58 -7.68
CA SER A 424 6.48 16.90 -7.79
C SER A 424 7.66 16.95 -8.75
N SER A 425 8.35 15.84 -9.01
CA SER A 425 9.51 15.79 -9.93
C SER A 425 9.19 16.31 -11.33
N ALA A 426 7.93 16.21 -11.76
CA ALA A 426 7.45 16.74 -13.04
C ALA A 426 7.45 18.28 -13.13
N ASN A 427 7.69 19.00 -12.03
CA ASN A 427 7.89 20.46 -12.05
C ASN A 427 9.34 20.87 -12.39
N SER A 428 10.28 19.93 -12.53
CA SER A 428 11.70 20.24 -12.75
C SER A 428 12.11 20.09 -14.21
N ALA A 429 12.62 21.17 -14.79
CA ALA A 429 13.21 21.19 -16.11
C ALA A 429 14.49 20.34 -16.16
N VAL A 430 15.24 20.24 -15.05
CA VAL A 430 16.38 19.32 -14.90
C VAL A 430 15.91 17.86 -14.99
N CYS A 431 14.87 17.47 -14.24
CA CYS A 431 14.31 16.11 -14.32
C CYS A 431 13.80 15.78 -15.73
N TYR A 432 13.17 16.74 -16.42
CA TYR A 432 12.73 16.55 -17.80
C TYR A 432 13.91 16.40 -18.76
N ALA A 433 14.96 17.22 -18.64
CA ALA A 433 16.16 17.14 -19.48
C ALA A 433 16.89 15.79 -19.32
N LEU A 434 17.05 15.31 -18.08
CA LEU A 434 17.62 13.99 -17.77
C LEU A 434 16.71 12.83 -18.22
N GLY A 435 15.48 13.13 -18.63
CA GLY A 435 14.48 12.16 -19.03
C GLY A 435 14.03 11.25 -17.89
N ILE A 436 14.03 11.79 -16.66
CA ILE A 436 13.38 11.19 -15.49
C ILE A 436 11.87 11.34 -15.64
N THR A 437 11.39 12.52 -16.06
CA THR A 437 9.98 12.80 -16.32
C THR A 437 9.74 12.99 -17.82
N ASN A 438 8.50 12.79 -18.29
CA ASN A 438 8.10 13.02 -19.69
C ASN A 438 7.23 14.27 -19.87
N VAL A 439 7.02 15.04 -18.80
CA VAL A 439 6.23 16.27 -18.79
C VAL A 439 7.19 17.45 -18.94
N ASP A 440 6.96 18.34 -19.91
CA ASP A 440 7.69 19.61 -20.07
C ASP A 440 7.14 20.65 -19.06
N PRO A 441 7.87 20.98 -17.98
CA PRO A 441 7.40 21.95 -16.98
C PRO A 441 7.41 23.38 -17.50
N VAL A 442 8.27 23.72 -18.45
CA VAL A 442 8.42 25.09 -18.98
C VAL A 442 7.26 25.38 -19.92
N GLY A 443 6.98 24.47 -20.86
CA GLY A 443 5.83 24.56 -21.77
C GLY A 443 4.48 24.54 -21.05
N ASN A 444 4.40 23.92 -19.86
CA ASN A 444 3.19 23.86 -19.05
C ASN A 444 3.14 24.88 -17.90
N SER A 445 4.12 25.78 -17.79
CA SER A 445 4.20 26.81 -16.74
C SER A 445 4.09 26.26 -15.31
N LEU A 446 4.76 25.12 -15.06
CA LEU A 446 4.79 24.47 -13.75
C LEU A 446 5.82 25.15 -12.81
N LEU A 447 5.49 25.22 -11.51
CA LEU A 447 6.33 25.87 -10.50
C LEU A 447 7.34 24.90 -9.88
N PHE A 448 8.63 25.13 -10.12
CA PHE A 448 9.72 24.32 -9.58
C PHE A 448 9.76 24.29 -8.05
N GLU A 449 9.44 25.39 -7.38
CA GLU A 449 9.53 25.50 -5.92
C GLU A 449 8.56 24.55 -5.18
N ARG A 450 7.53 24.07 -5.87
CA ARG A 450 6.68 23.00 -5.35
C ARG A 450 7.44 21.68 -5.18
N PHE A 451 8.44 21.44 -6.02
CA PHE A 451 9.33 20.28 -5.94
C PHE A 451 10.45 20.50 -4.93
N LEU A 452 11.20 21.59 -5.10
CA LEU A 452 12.37 21.87 -4.28
C LEU A 452 12.46 23.37 -4.00
N SER A 453 12.52 23.73 -2.72
CA SER A 453 12.61 25.12 -2.26
C SER A 453 13.69 25.23 -1.18
N PRO A 454 14.45 26.33 -1.09
CA PRO A 454 15.41 26.54 -0.01
C PRO A 454 14.80 26.52 1.41
N ALA A 455 13.50 26.80 1.54
CA ALA A 455 12.77 26.77 2.82
C ALA A 455 12.30 25.37 3.24
N ARG A 456 12.71 24.31 2.52
CA ARG A 456 12.34 22.92 2.79
C ARG A 456 13.49 22.20 3.48
N ASP A 457 13.18 21.53 4.59
CA ASP A 457 14.10 20.58 5.20
C ASP A 457 14.05 19.22 4.49
N GLY A 458 15.23 18.65 4.21
CA GLY A 458 15.40 17.31 3.67
C GLY A 458 15.31 17.17 2.14
N PRO A 459 15.68 16.00 1.61
CA PRO A 459 15.71 15.73 0.17
C PRO A 459 14.33 15.79 -0.49
N PRO A 460 14.27 16.08 -1.81
CA PRO A 460 13.05 15.93 -2.58
C PRO A 460 12.65 14.44 -2.70
N ASP A 461 11.35 14.17 -2.85
CA ASP A 461 10.86 12.82 -3.17
C ASP A 461 10.72 12.72 -4.70
N ILE A 462 11.61 11.97 -5.36
CA ILE A 462 11.44 11.58 -6.77
C ILE A 462 10.94 10.13 -6.84
N ASP A 463 9.66 9.99 -7.11
CA ASP A 463 9.00 8.72 -7.38
C ASP A 463 9.21 8.29 -8.83
N VAL A 464 9.64 7.05 -9.06
CA VAL A 464 9.77 6.45 -10.39
C VAL A 464 8.82 5.26 -10.51
N ASP A 465 7.82 5.37 -11.38
CA ASP A 465 6.98 4.25 -11.79
C ASP A 465 7.76 3.39 -12.80
N ILE A 466 7.76 2.07 -12.61
CA ILE A 466 8.46 1.07 -13.42
C ILE A 466 7.45 -0.01 -13.80
N GLU A 467 7.64 -0.70 -14.92
CA GLU A 467 6.92 -1.94 -15.24
C GLU A 467 6.85 -2.88 -14.04
N SER A 468 5.63 -3.25 -13.62
CA SER A 468 5.42 -4.03 -12.40
C SER A 468 6.15 -5.36 -12.42
N ASP A 469 6.21 -6.01 -13.59
CA ASP A 469 6.75 -7.36 -13.75
C ASP A 469 8.29 -7.37 -13.82
N ARG A 470 8.89 -6.25 -14.25
CA ARG A 470 10.35 -6.09 -14.40
C ARG A 470 10.98 -5.22 -13.32
N ARG A 471 10.17 -4.68 -12.40
CA ARG A 471 10.63 -3.86 -11.26
C ARG A 471 11.72 -4.55 -10.43
N GLU A 472 11.65 -5.87 -10.28
CA GLU A 472 12.64 -6.62 -9.52
C GLU A 472 14.05 -6.47 -10.11
N GLU A 473 14.19 -6.41 -11.43
CA GLU A 473 15.48 -6.22 -12.09
C GLU A 473 16.14 -4.90 -11.68
N VAL A 474 15.34 -3.85 -11.51
CA VAL A 474 15.80 -2.52 -11.09
C VAL A 474 16.17 -2.52 -9.60
N ILE A 475 15.38 -3.15 -8.74
CA ILE A 475 15.73 -3.30 -7.32
C ILE A 475 17.05 -4.07 -7.17
N GLN A 476 17.22 -5.16 -7.91
CA GLN A 476 18.46 -5.93 -7.88
C GLN A 476 19.64 -5.17 -8.49
N TYR A 477 19.40 -4.29 -9.47
CA TYR A 477 20.42 -3.36 -9.96
C TYR A 477 20.91 -2.43 -8.85
N VAL A 478 20.01 -1.82 -8.08
CA VAL A 478 20.38 -0.96 -6.95
C VAL A 478 21.19 -1.73 -5.91
N TYR A 479 20.77 -2.96 -5.55
CA TYR A 479 21.56 -3.81 -4.63
C TYR A 479 22.97 -4.11 -5.16
N ARG A 480 23.12 -4.40 -6.46
CA ARG A 480 24.44 -4.65 -7.07
C ARG A 480 25.31 -3.39 -7.13
N LYS A 481 24.69 -2.23 -7.42
CA LYS A 481 25.39 -0.95 -7.60
C LYS A 481 25.88 -0.36 -6.29
N HIS A 482 25.03 -0.36 -5.26
CA HIS A 482 25.31 0.29 -3.96
C HIS A 482 25.71 -0.69 -2.85
N GLY A 483 25.55 -2.00 -3.09
CA GLY A 483 25.82 -3.04 -2.10
C GLY A 483 24.63 -3.29 -1.18
N ARG A 484 24.43 -4.56 -0.81
CA ARG A 484 23.28 -5.00 0.02
C ARG A 484 23.37 -4.56 1.48
N ALA A 485 24.57 -4.30 1.99
CA ALA A 485 24.74 -3.73 3.33
C ALA A 485 24.24 -2.28 3.39
N ASN A 486 24.36 -1.53 2.29
CA ASN A 486 24.10 -0.09 2.22
C ASN A 486 22.75 0.23 1.56
N SER A 487 21.98 -0.78 1.16
CA SER A 487 20.69 -0.61 0.53
C SER A 487 19.70 -1.68 0.98
N ALA A 488 18.45 -1.29 1.24
CA ALA A 488 17.38 -2.18 1.68
C ALA A 488 16.01 -1.60 1.33
N GLN A 489 14.99 -2.45 1.17
CA GLN A 489 13.62 -2.00 1.06
C GLN A 489 13.13 -1.43 2.41
N VAL A 490 12.29 -0.40 2.35
CA VAL A 490 11.56 0.09 3.52
C VAL A 490 10.52 -0.96 3.91
N ALA A 491 10.30 -1.16 5.21
CA ALA A 491 9.23 -2.05 5.65
C ALA A 491 7.85 -1.38 5.59
N ASN A 492 6.83 -2.22 5.61
CA ASN A 492 5.47 -1.79 5.89
C ASN A 492 4.97 -2.54 7.14
N VAL A 493 4.61 -1.83 8.19
CA VAL A 493 4.09 -2.45 9.42
C VAL A 493 2.61 -2.77 9.20
N ILE A 494 2.30 -4.05 8.97
CA ILE A 494 0.91 -4.48 8.76
C ILE A 494 0.18 -4.48 10.09
N THR A 495 -0.86 -3.67 10.20
CA THR A 495 -1.66 -3.54 11.43
C THR A 495 -2.96 -4.35 11.40
N TYR A 496 -3.51 -4.63 12.57
CA TYR A 496 -4.82 -5.28 12.69
C TYR A 496 -5.95 -4.38 12.19
N ARG A 497 -6.73 -4.89 11.23
CA ARG A 497 -7.94 -4.26 10.68
C ARG A 497 -9.19 -5.09 11.01
N GLY A 498 -10.39 -4.53 10.83
CA GLY A 498 -11.66 -5.12 11.31
C GLY A 498 -11.82 -6.63 11.05
N ARG A 499 -11.59 -7.11 9.82
CA ARG A 499 -11.72 -8.54 9.51
C ARG A 499 -10.67 -9.42 10.22
N SER A 500 -9.40 -9.00 10.24
CA SER A 500 -8.32 -9.78 10.84
C SER A 500 -8.37 -9.75 12.36
N ALA A 501 -8.71 -8.59 12.94
CA ALA A 501 -8.90 -8.42 14.38
C ALA A 501 -10.02 -9.33 14.90
N VAL A 502 -11.21 -9.30 14.28
CA VAL A 502 -12.32 -10.17 14.67
C VAL A 502 -11.96 -11.65 14.53
N ARG A 503 -11.32 -12.05 13.43
CA ARG A 503 -10.93 -13.46 13.22
C ARG A 503 -9.97 -13.95 14.30
N ASP A 504 -8.90 -13.21 14.56
CA ASP A 504 -7.84 -13.64 15.47
C ASP A 504 -8.31 -13.55 16.95
N MET A 505 -9.12 -12.55 17.32
CA MET A 505 -9.70 -12.46 18.67
C MET A 505 -10.77 -13.54 18.90
N ALA A 506 -11.58 -13.87 17.89
CA ALA A 506 -12.50 -15.01 17.99
C ALA A 506 -11.76 -16.34 18.17
N ARG A 507 -10.58 -16.51 17.54
CA ARG A 507 -9.70 -17.67 17.79
C ARG A 507 -9.17 -17.68 19.22
N ALA A 508 -8.65 -16.55 19.71
CA ALA A 508 -8.14 -16.44 21.07
C ALA A 508 -9.20 -16.77 22.13
N LEU A 509 -10.47 -16.44 21.86
CA LEU A 509 -11.62 -16.76 22.71
C LEU A 509 -12.13 -18.20 22.55
N GLY A 510 -11.58 -19.01 21.64
CA GLY A 510 -11.93 -20.43 21.47
C GLY A 510 -13.13 -20.73 20.57
N TYR A 511 -13.60 -19.77 19.77
CA TYR A 511 -14.72 -20.00 18.83
C TYR A 511 -14.30 -20.88 17.64
N ALA A 512 -15.24 -21.62 17.04
CA ALA A 512 -14.94 -22.56 15.95
C ALA A 512 -14.57 -21.85 14.62
N PRO A 513 -13.72 -22.42 13.75
CA PRO A 513 -13.26 -21.78 12.51
C PRO A 513 -14.39 -21.26 11.60
N GLY A 514 -15.50 -22.00 11.48
CA GLY A 514 -16.66 -21.56 10.70
C GLY A 514 -17.33 -20.30 11.24
N GLN A 515 -17.35 -20.10 12.57
CA GLN A 515 -17.86 -18.89 13.21
C GLN A 515 -16.88 -17.73 13.03
N GLN A 516 -15.57 -17.99 13.20
CA GLN A 516 -14.51 -17.01 12.97
C GLN A 516 -14.62 -16.41 11.56
N ASP A 517 -14.79 -17.24 10.53
CA ASP A 517 -14.90 -16.78 9.15
C ASP A 517 -16.23 -16.09 8.82
N ALA A 518 -17.32 -16.51 9.46
CA ALA A 518 -18.61 -15.85 9.30
C ALA A 518 -18.56 -14.42 9.87
N TRP A 519 -18.04 -14.25 11.08
CA TRP A 519 -17.92 -12.94 11.73
C TRP A 519 -16.86 -12.06 11.10
N ALA A 520 -15.75 -12.62 10.62
CA ALA A 520 -14.75 -11.83 9.87
C ALA A 520 -15.33 -11.22 8.58
N LYS A 521 -16.35 -11.85 7.96
CA LYS A 521 -17.06 -11.30 6.80
C LYS A 521 -18.06 -10.22 7.19
N VAL A 522 -18.64 -10.30 8.38
CA VAL A 522 -19.60 -9.33 8.93
C VAL A 522 -19.22 -8.99 10.38
N PRO A 523 -18.20 -8.13 10.59
CA PRO A 523 -17.65 -7.83 11.92
C PRO A 523 -18.68 -7.44 12.98
N ASP A 524 -19.69 -6.66 12.60
CA ASP A 524 -20.77 -6.20 13.49
C ASP A 524 -21.63 -7.33 14.07
N SER A 525 -21.58 -8.53 13.47
CA SER A 525 -22.32 -9.70 13.95
C SER A 525 -21.55 -10.56 14.94
N ALA A 526 -20.28 -10.23 15.20
CA ALA A 526 -19.46 -10.93 16.20
C ALA A 526 -20.01 -10.67 17.62
N PRO A 527 -19.87 -11.60 18.57
CA PRO A 527 -20.20 -11.39 19.98
C PRO A 527 -19.44 -10.22 20.63
N ASP A 528 -19.99 -9.64 21.71
CA ASP A 528 -19.47 -8.42 22.35
C ASP A 528 -18.01 -8.60 22.84
N ASP A 529 -17.69 -9.73 23.45
CA ASP A 529 -16.34 -10.08 23.90
C ASP A 529 -15.30 -10.11 22.77
N VAL A 530 -15.69 -10.60 21.58
CA VAL A 530 -14.86 -10.57 20.36
C VAL A 530 -14.69 -9.14 19.88
N ARG A 531 -15.78 -8.34 19.83
CA ARG A 531 -15.72 -6.96 19.33
C ARG A 531 -14.89 -6.07 20.25
N ASP A 532 -14.99 -6.25 21.56
CA ASP A 532 -14.22 -5.50 22.54
C ASP A 532 -12.72 -5.72 22.35
N LEU A 533 -12.27 -6.98 22.31
CA LEU A 533 -10.86 -7.31 22.06
C LEU A 533 -10.41 -6.89 20.65
N ALA A 534 -11.27 -7.05 19.65
CA ALA A 534 -10.96 -6.63 18.27
C ALA A 534 -10.80 -5.11 18.16
N SER A 535 -11.52 -4.33 18.97
CA SER A 535 -11.37 -2.88 19.04
C SER A 535 -10.05 -2.47 19.70
N GLN A 536 -9.66 -3.16 20.79
CA GLN A 536 -8.42 -2.89 21.52
C GLN A 536 -7.17 -3.22 20.69
N ILE A 537 -7.18 -4.32 19.94
CA ILE A 537 -6.04 -4.70 19.08
C ILE A 537 -6.03 -3.92 17.77
N SER A 538 -7.07 -3.14 17.46
CA SER A 538 -7.15 -2.43 16.19
C SER A 538 -6.00 -1.43 16.04
N SER A 539 -5.38 -1.41 14.86
CA SER A 539 -4.19 -0.58 14.56
C SER A 539 -2.89 -1.01 15.23
N MET A 540 -2.88 -2.04 16.09
CA MET A 540 -1.63 -2.62 16.59
C MET A 540 -0.85 -3.34 15.49
N PRO A 541 0.49 -3.34 15.54
CA PRO A 541 1.36 -4.08 14.62
C PRO A 541 1.10 -5.59 14.70
N ARG A 542 1.04 -6.25 13.54
CA ARG A 542 0.84 -7.71 13.43
C ARG A 542 2.07 -8.42 12.92
N HIS A 543 2.67 -7.89 11.86
CA HIS A 543 3.90 -8.42 11.25
C HIS A 543 4.48 -7.40 10.27
N LEU A 544 5.76 -7.59 9.92
CA LEU A 544 6.44 -6.79 8.92
C LEU A 544 6.09 -7.27 7.49
N GLY A 545 5.70 -6.32 6.64
CA GLY A 545 5.59 -6.46 5.19
C GLY A 545 6.68 -5.66 4.46
N ILE A 546 6.68 -5.69 3.14
CA ILE A 546 7.58 -4.88 2.30
C ILE A 546 6.80 -3.65 1.85
N HIS A 547 7.39 -2.46 1.93
CA HIS A 547 6.80 -1.27 1.33
C HIS A 547 6.66 -1.46 -0.19
N SER A 548 5.59 -0.94 -0.78
CA SER A 548 5.28 -1.10 -2.19
C SER A 548 6.23 -0.37 -3.14
N GLY A 549 7.26 0.33 -2.65
CA GLY A 549 8.03 1.31 -3.41
C GLY A 549 9.39 1.66 -2.79
N GLY A 550 9.34 2.21 -1.56
CA GLY A 550 10.48 2.75 -0.84
C GLY A 550 11.68 1.83 -0.68
N MET A 551 12.84 2.36 -1.06
CA MET A 551 14.16 1.78 -0.87
C MET A 551 15.08 2.84 -0.27
N VAL A 552 15.89 2.45 0.71
CA VAL A 552 16.91 3.32 1.32
C VAL A 552 18.27 3.00 0.71
N ILE A 553 19.08 4.03 0.48
CA ILE A 553 20.47 3.93 0.00
C ILE A 553 21.34 4.83 0.87
N CYS A 554 22.42 4.28 1.42
CA CYS A 554 23.31 4.94 2.38
C CYS A 554 24.79 4.87 1.95
N ASP A 555 25.62 5.76 2.49
CA ASP A 555 27.08 5.78 2.33
C ASP A 555 27.81 4.69 3.13
N ARG A 556 27.14 4.11 4.12
CA ARG A 556 27.62 3.07 5.03
C ARG A 556 26.51 2.04 5.30
N PRO A 557 26.80 0.91 5.98
CA PRO A 557 25.80 -0.12 6.24
C PRO A 557 24.56 0.42 6.94
N ILE A 558 23.37 0.06 6.47
CA ILE A 558 22.08 0.45 7.08
C ILE A 558 21.98 -0.08 8.51
N ALA A 559 22.57 -1.25 8.75
CA ALA A 559 22.71 -1.86 10.06
C ALA A 559 23.41 -0.96 11.09
N ASP A 560 24.04 0.15 10.68
CA ASP A 560 24.58 1.14 11.61
C ASP A 560 23.50 1.94 12.36
N VAL A 561 22.29 1.99 11.79
CA VAL A 561 21.15 2.74 12.31
C VAL A 561 19.98 1.82 12.65
N VAL A 562 19.70 0.83 11.81
CA VAL A 562 18.58 -0.09 12.04
C VAL A 562 18.90 -1.46 11.44
N PRO A 563 18.57 -2.57 12.11
CA PRO A 563 18.82 -3.89 11.55
C PRO A 563 18.07 -4.09 10.23
N THR A 564 18.68 -4.90 9.36
CA THR A 564 18.06 -5.37 8.11
C THR A 564 17.81 -6.87 8.21
N GLU A 565 16.70 -7.33 7.62
CA GLU A 565 16.31 -8.74 7.58
C GLU A 565 15.87 -9.18 6.18
N TRP A 566 15.87 -10.50 5.93
CA TRP A 566 15.33 -11.03 4.68
C TRP A 566 13.81 -10.83 4.59
N ALA A 567 13.36 -10.44 3.40
CA ALA A 567 11.95 -10.45 3.06
C ALA A 567 11.48 -11.86 2.68
N ARG A 568 10.15 -12.06 2.53
CA ARG A 568 9.62 -13.32 1.96
C ARG A 568 9.89 -13.45 0.46
N MET A 569 10.09 -12.32 -0.22
CA MET A 569 10.42 -12.33 -1.64
C MET A 569 11.91 -12.60 -1.78
N GLU A 570 12.24 -13.55 -2.64
CA GLU A 570 13.60 -13.99 -2.89
C GLU A 570 14.51 -12.80 -3.25
N GLY A 571 15.71 -12.77 -2.68
CA GLY A 571 16.72 -11.75 -2.99
C GLY A 571 16.41 -10.34 -2.48
N ARG A 572 15.35 -10.13 -1.67
CA ARG A 572 15.03 -8.83 -1.06
C ARG A 572 15.39 -8.79 0.42
N SER A 573 16.12 -7.76 0.83
CA SER A 573 16.27 -7.36 2.24
C SER A 573 15.35 -6.18 2.55
N VAL A 574 14.88 -6.10 3.80
CA VAL A 574 14.11 -4.98 4.32
C VAL A 574 14.77 -4.44 5.58
N LEU A 575 14.69 -3.14 5.81
CA LEU A 575 15.02 -2.55 7.11
C LEU A 575 13.77 -2.58 8.02
N GLN A 576 13.96 -2.63 9.34
CA GLN A 576 12.87 -2.92 10.29
C GLN A 576 11.85 -1.77 10.50
N TRP A 577 12.07 -0.60 9.90
CA TRP A 577 11.26 0.59 10.09
C TRP A 577 10.31 0.88 8.91
N ASP A 578 9.16 1.45 9.24
CA ASP A 578 8.21 1.92 8.23
C ASP A 578 8.65 3.25 7.60
N LYS A 579 7.88 3.73 6.62
CA LYS A 579 8.17 4.98 5.89
C LYS A 579 8.23 6.19 6.83
N ASP A 580 7.35 6.27 7.82
CA ASP A 580 7.28 7.43 8.72
C ASP A 580 8.45 7.38 9.71
N ASP A 581 8.79 6.20 10.23
CA ASP A 581 9.94 5.98 11.09
C ASP A 581 11.28 6.31 10.39
N CYS A 582 11.43 5.92 9.11
CA CYS A 582 12.60 6.30 8.31
C CYS A 582 12.72 7.82 8.13
N ALA A 583 11.59 8.49 7.86
CA ALA A 583 11.56 9.93 7.64
C ALA A 583 11.85 10.71 8.93
N ALA A 584 11.39 10.23 10.09
CA ALA A 584 11.65 10.85 11.39
C ALA A 584 13.15 10.88 11.73
N ILE A 585 13.90 9.85 11.32
CA ILE A 585 15.36 9.75 11.54
C ILE A 585 16.17 10.37 10.38
N GLY A 586 15.53 10.77 9.28
CA GLY A 586 16.21 11.42 8.15
C GLY A 586 16.86 10.47 7.15
N LEU A 587 16.45 9.20 7.10
CA LEU A 587 16.91 8.26 6.06
C LEU A 587 16.38 8.67 4.68
N VAL A 588 17.27 8.80 3.72
CA VAL A 588 16.91 9.15 2.34
C VAL A 588 16.28 7.95 1.64
N LYS A 589 15.04 8.11 1.19
CA LYS A 589 14.28 7.10 0.46
C LYS A 589 14.18 7.42 -1.03
N PHE A 590 14.15 6.36 -1.83
CA PHE A 590 13.84 6.36 -3.24
C PHE A 590 12.62 5.47 -3.47
N ASP A 591 11.56 6.01 -4.07
CA ASP A 591 10.33 5.26 -4.31
C ASP A 591 10.39 4.64 -5.71
N LEU A 592 10.69 3.34 -5.78
CA LEU A 592 10.71 2.54 -7.00
C LEU A 592 9.39 1.78 -7.11
N LEU A 593 8.40 2.33 -7.80
CA LEU A 593 7.02 1.80 -7.80
C LEU A 593 6.77 0.85 -8.97
N GLY A 594 5.96 -0.18 -8.75
CA GLY A 594 5.48 -1.05 -9.83
C GLY A 594 4.14 -0.55 -10.36
N LEU A 595 4.05 -0.27 -11.65
CA LEU A 595 2.82 0.18 -12.30
C LEU A 595 2.39 -0.83 -13.37
N GLY A 596 1.30 -1.57 -13.08
CA GLY A 596 0.80 -2.62 -13.98
C GLY A 596 0.44 -2.11 -15.38
N MET A 597 0.00 -0.85 -15.51
CA MET A 597 -0.28 -0.27 -16.82
C MET A 597 0.97 -0.09 -17.68
N LEU A 598 2.15 0.15 -17.09
CA LEU A 598 3.40 0.19 -17.86
C LEU A 598 3.74 -1.21 -18.41
N SER A 599 3.55 -2.27 -17.62
CA SER A 599 3.65 -3.65 -18.12
C SER A 599 2.67 -3.89 -19.28
N ALA A 600 1.40 -3.49 -19.13
CA ALA A 600 0.39 -3.65 -20.17
C ALA A 600 0.77 -2.87 -21.45
N LEU A 601 1.23 -1.64 -21.33
CA LEU A 601 1.70 -0.86 -22.48
C LEU A 601 2.91 -1.52 -23.16
N ARG A 602 3.87 -2.03 -22.38
CA ARG A 602 5.01 -2.80 -22.91
C ARG A 602 4.54 -4.01 -23.71
N TYR A 603 3.63 -4.81 -23.15
CA TYR A 603 3.07 -5.96 -23.84
C TYR A 603 2.31 -5.57 -25.10
N ALA A 604 1.60 -4.44 -25.10
CA ALA A 604 0.90 -3.94 -26.29
C ALA A 604 1.89 -3.51 -27.38
N ILE A 605 2.98 -2.82 -27.03
CA ILE A 605 4.07 -2.45 -27.95
C ILE A 605 4.67 -3.72 -28.57
N ASP A 606 5.05 -4.70 -27.75
CA ASP A 606 5.63 -5.96 -28.21
C ASP A 606 4.67 -6.72 -29.14
N LEU A 607 3.40 -6.85 -28.75
CA LEU A 607 2.38 -7.53 -29.55
C LEU A 607 2.13 -6.84 -30.90
N VAL A 608 2.10 -5.51 -30.92
CA VAL A 608 1.91 -4.73 -32.16
C VAL A 608 3.12 -4.86 -33.07
N ARG A 609 4.34 -4.81 -32.52
CA ARG A 609 5.57 -5.05 -33.28
C ARG A 609 5.60 -6.46 -33.85
N ASP A 610 5.36 -7.47 -33.04
CA ASP A 610 5.54 -8.87 -33.41
C ASP A 610 4.48 -9.35 -34.42
N HIS A 611 3.23 -8.87 -34.31
CA HIS A 611 2.13 -9.33 -35.18
C HIS A 611 1.78 -8.39 -36.34
N LYS A 612 2.11 -7.09 -36.23
CA LYS A 612 1.80 -6.08 -37.25
C LYS A 612 3.04 -5.42 -37.86
N GLY A 613 4.24 -5.64 -37.31
CA GLY A 613 5.47 -5.02 -37.79
C GLY A 613 5.55 -3.51 -37.56
N ILE A 614 4.74 -2.97 -36.63
CA ILE A 614 4.68 -1.54 -36.30
C ILE A 614 5.46 -1.32 -35.02
N ASP A 615 6.51 -0.51 -35.08
CA ASP A 615 7.25 -0.08 -33.90
C ASP A 615 6.57 1.16 -33.31
N VAL A 616 6.22 1.12 -32.02
CA VAL A 616 5.48 2.18 -31.34
C VAL A 616 6.37 2.80 -30.28
N ASP A 617 6.80 4.04 -30.51
CA ASP A 617 7.46 4.86 -29.50
C ASP A 617 6.46 5.83 -28.85
N LEU A 618 6.15 5.61 -27.57
CA LEU A 618 5.21 6.41 -26.79
C LEU A 618 5.59 7.90 -26.77
N ALA A 619 6.88 8.24 -26.84
CA ALA A 619 7.35 9.63 -26.80
C ALA A 619 7.05 10.40 -28.09
N THR A 620 6.74 9.71 -29.18
CA THR A 620 6.50 10.30 -30.50
C THR A 620 5.02 10.36 -30.89
N LEU A 621 4.12 9.82 -30.05
CA LEU A 621 2.69 9.83 -30.31
C LEU A 621 2.13 11.26 -30.31
N ASP A 622 1.27 11.56 -31.28
CA ASP A 622 0.58 12.85 -31.37
C ASP A 622 -0.52 12.94 -30.31
N LEU A 623 -0.23 13.67 -29.23
CA LEU A 623 -1.19 13.92 -28.15
C LEU A 623 -2.39 14.78 -28.60
N GLY A 624 -2.39 15.31 -29.82
CA GLY A 624 -3.49 16.08 -30.42
C GLY A 624 -4.55 15.23 -31.15
N GLU A 625 -4.39 13.90 -31.25
CA GLU A 625 -5.26 13.06 -32.08
C GLU A 625 -6.73 13.09 -31.63
N GLU A 626 -7.60 13.72 -32.44
CA GLU A 626 -9.02 13.95 -32.13
C GLU A 626 -9.81 12.65 -31.89
N ALA A 627 -9.49 11.58 -32.60
CA ALA A 627 -10.21 10.30 -32.50
C ALA A 627 -10.08 9.65 -31.11
N VAL A 628 -8.95 9.84 -30.43
CA VAL A 628 -8.74 9.39 -29.04
C VAL A 628 -9.68 10.13 -28.10
N TYR A 629 -9.78 11.45 -28.26
CA TYR A 629 -10.67 12.29 -27.46
C TYR A 629 -12.15 11.99 -27.73
N ASP A 630 -12.52 11.69 -28.98
CA ASP A 630 -13.88 11.27 -29.34
C ASP A 630 -14.28 9.96 -28.65
N MET A 631 -13.36 8.99 -28.57
CA MET A 631 -13.58 7.75 -27.81
C MET A 631 -13.82 8.04 -26.33
N LEU A 632 -12.97 8.88 -25.73
CA LEU A 632 -13.12 9.27 -24.33
C LEU A 632 -14.41 10.05 -24.07
N CYS A 633 -14.81 10.97 -24.96
CA CYS A 633 -16.09 11.69 -24.86
C CYS A 633 -17.31 10.75 -24.83
N ARG A 634 -17.23 9.56 -25.42
CA ARG A 634 -18.28 8.53 -25.37
C ARG A 634 -18.22 7.67 -24.09
N ALA A 635 -17.31 7.99 -23.17
CA ALA A 635 -16.98 7.18 -21.99
C ALA A 635 -16.52 5.76 -22.32
N ASP A 636 -15.88 5.57 -23.48
CA ASP A 636 -15.37 4.27 -23.90
C ASP A 636 -13.96 4.02 -23.33
N SER A 637 -13.91 3.88 -22.00
CA SER A 637 -12.65 3.88 -21.23
C SER A 637 -12.44 2.62 -20.37
N ILE A 638 -13.18 1.53 -20.62
CA ILE A 638 -12.92 0.24 -19.95
C ILE A 638 -11.46 -0.20 -20.24
N GLY A 639 -10.70 -0.48 -19.18
CA GLY A 639 -9.29 -0.87 -19.25
C GLY A 639 -8.31 0.30 -19.40
N VAL A 640 -8.79 1.52 -19.67
CA VAL A 640 -7.95 2.73 -19.81
C VAL A 640 -7.49 3.20 -18.43
N PHE A 641 -6.23 3.59 -18.31
CA PHE A 641 -5.65 4.00 -17.04
C PHE A 641 -6.40 5.18 -16.40
N GLN A 642 -6.65 5.14 -15.09
CA GLN A 642 -7.26 6.21 -14.25
C GLN A 642 -8.68 6.69 -14.59
N VAL A 643 -9.13 6.63 -15.85
CA VAL A 643 -10.43 7.15 -16.32
C VAL A 643 -11.48 6.06 -16.55
N GLU A 644 -11.29 4.89 -15.95
CA GLU A 644 -12.15 3.70 -16.13
C GLU A 644 -13.18 3.48 -15.02
N SER A 645 -13.08 4.21 -13.90
CA SER A 645 -14.02 4.05 -12.78
C SER A 645 -15.42 4.58 -13.14
N ARG A 646 -16.45 4.09 -12.45
CA ARG A 646 -17.83 4.54 -12.65
C ARG A 646 -17.99 6.07 -12.69
N ALA A 647 -17.39 6.75 -11.71
CA ALA A 647 -17.55 8.19 -11.56
C ALA A 647 -16.78 8.96 -12.65
N GLN A 648 -15.63 8.43 -13.08
CA GLN A 648 -14.86 8.98 -14.20
C GLN A 648 -15.61 8.79 -15.52
N MET A 649 -16.08 7.57 -15.82
CA MET A 649 -16.90 7.28 -16.99
C MET A 649 -18.19 8.11 -17.05
N ALA A 650 -18.79 8.45 -15.91
CA ALA A 650 -19.96 9.33 -15.88
C ALA A 650 -19.63 10.82 -16.14
N THR A 651 -18.37 11.20 -15.95
CA THR A 651 -17.89 12.58 -16.09
C THR A 651 -17.41 12.85 -17.51
N LEU A 652 -16.73 11.90 -18.16
CA LEU A 652 -16.22 12.04 -19.51
C LEU A 652 -17.22 12.63 -20.55
N PRO A 653 -18.50 12.17 -20.64
CA PRO A 653 -19.46 12.74 -21.61
C PRO A 653 -19.91 14.16 -21.28
N ARG A 654 -19.71 14.59 -20.03
CA ARG A 654 -20.04 15.92 -19.54
C ARG A 654 -18.87 16.87 -19.71
N LEU A 655 -17.66 16.41 -19.38
CA LEU A 655 -16.43 17.17 -19.55
C LEU A 655 -16.09 17.38 -21.04
N LYS A 656 -16.30 16.34 -21.86
CA LYS A 656 -15.96 16.30 -23.29
C LYS A 656 -14.51 16.72 -23.53
N PRO A 657 -13.52 15.93 -23.08
CA PRO A 657 -12.12 16.29 -23.27
C PRO A 657 -11.78 16.46 -24.76
N ARG A 658 -11.04 17.51 -25.10
CA ARG A 658 -10.64 17.88 -26.48
C ARG A 658 -9.16 18.18 -26.64
N ASN A 659 -8.40 18.19 -25.55
CA ASN A 659 -6.96 18.37 -25.57
C ASN A 659 -6.32 17.64 -24.37
N PHE A 660 -4.99 17.56 -24.37
CA PHE A 660 -4.24 16.86 -23.33
C PHE A 660 -4.54 17.42 -21.93
N TYR A 661 -4.70 18.74 -21.80
CA TYR A 661 -4.97 19.38 -20.52
C TYR A 661 -6.33 19.00 -19.94
N ASP A 662 -7.33 18.71 -20.77
CA ASP A 662 -8.60 18.20 -20.26
C ASP A 662 -8.44 16.82 -19.58
N LEU A 663 -7.50 15.98 -20.04
CA LEU A 663 -7.16 14.72 -19.37
C LEU A 663 -6.49 14.97 -18.02
N VAL A 664 -5.61 15.98 -17.95
CA VAL A 664 -4.99 16.44 -16.69
C VAL A 664 -6.06 16.84 -15.69
N VAL A 665 -7.10 17.54 -16.14
CA VAL A 665 -8.24 17.92 -15.30
C VAL A 665 -9.08 16.70 -14.92
N GLU A 666 -9.41 15.80 -15.85
CA GLU A 666 -10.22 14.60 -15.57
C GLU A 666 -9.60 13.71 -14.48
N VAL A 667 -8.28 13.52 -14.53
CA VAL A 667 -7.52 12.77 -13.52
C VAL A 667 -7.62 13.43 -12.13
N ALA A 668 -7.77 14.76 -12.07
CA ALA A 668 -7.84 15.52 -10.82
C ALA A 668 -9.28 15.71 -10.29
N LEU A 669 -10.27 15.79 -11.18
CA LEU A 669 -11.61 16.29 -10.88
C LEU A 669 -12.43 15.34 -10.00
N ILE A 670 -12.41 14.04 -10.29
CA ILE A 670 -13.25 13.05 -9.60
C ILE A 670 -12.56 12.49 -8.37
N ARG A 671 -12.51 13.33 -7.33
CA ARG A 671 -11.91 13.04 -6.02
C ARG A 671 -12.76 13.64 -4.90
N PRO A 672 -12.71 13.10 -3.68
CA PRO A 672 -13.51 13.61 -2.56
C PRO A 672 -13.37 15.12 -2.34
N GLY A 673 -12.18 15.68 -2.52
CA GLY A 673 -11.93 17.10 -2.30
C GLY A 673 -12.71 18.03 -3.24
N PRO A 674 -12.45 18.02 -4.56
CA PRO A 674 -13.24 18.82 -5.51
C PRO A 674 -14.75 18.55 -5.47
N ILE A 675 -15.17 17.31 -5.15
CA ILE A 675 -16.58 16.95 -4.99
C ILE A 675 -17.20 17.64 -3.77
N GLN A 676 -16.51 17.60 -2.62
CA GLN A 676 -16.95 18.25 -1.37
C GLN A 676 -16.86 19.77 -1.45
N GLY A 677 -15.84 20.29 -2.13
CA GLY A 677 -15.67 21.73 -2.39
C GLY A 677 -16.63 22.29 -3.42
N GLY A 678 -17.46 21.46 -4.06
CA GLY A 678 -18.46 21.90 -5.04
C GLY A 678 -17.89 22.41 -6.37
N SER A 679 -16.59 22.19 -6.65
CA SER A 679 -15.89 22.73 -7.83
C SER A 679 -16.17 21.96 -9.12
N VAL A 680 -16.60 20.69 -9.02
CA VAL A 680 -16.80 19.81 -10.18
C VAL A 680 -17.89 20.32 -11.14
N HIS A 681 -19.07 20.63 -10.61
CA HIS A 681 -20.21 21.04 -11.44
C HIS A 681 -20.02 22.42 -12.09
N PRO A 682 -19.53 23.46 -11.40
CA PRO A 682 -19.20 24.74 -12.02
C PRO A 682 -18.19 24.58 -13.17
N TYR A 683 -17.16 23.75 -13.00
CA TYR A 683 -16.16 23.55 -14.04
C TYR A 683 -16.77 22.93 -15.30
N ILE A 684 -17.54 21.86 -15.12
CA ILE A 684 -18.25 21.20 -16.22
C ILE A 684 -19.20 22.17 -16.91
N ARG A 685 -19.99 22.97 -16.18
CA ARG A 685 -20.93 23.93 -16.78
C ARG A 685 -20.22 25.02 -17.58
N ARG A 686 -19.11 25.55 -17.08
CA ARG A 686 -18.28 26.54 -17.80
C ARG A 686 -17.64 25.94 -19.04
N ARG A 687 -17.15 24.70 -18.93
CA ARG A 687 -16.59 23.96 -20.07
C ARG A 687 -17.64 23.68 -21.15
N ASP A 688 -18.87 23.37 -20.74
CA ASP A 688 -20.03 23.19 -21.61
C ASP A 688 -20.62 24.52 -22.15
N GLY A 689 -20.09 25.68 -21.74
CA GLY A 689 -20.63 27.00 -22.12
C GLY A 689 -22.00 27.34 -21.52
N LYS A 690 -22.44 26.61 -20.50
CA LYS A 690 -23.72 26.83 -19.77
C LYS A 690 -23.61 27.88 -18.67
N GLU A 691 -22.40 28.25 -18.29
CA GLU A 691 -22.07 29.26 -17.28
C GLU A 691 -20.92 30.12 -17.81
N GLU A 692 -21.01 31.45 -17.66
CA GLU A 692 -19.95 32.36 -18.07
C GLU A 692 -18.72 32.22 -17.15
N VAL A 693 -17.53 32.34 -17.73
CA VAL A 693 -16.28 32.29 -16.96
C VAL A 693 -16.05 33.63 -16.27
N THR A 694 -16.20 33.64 -14.95
CA THR A 694 -15.96 34.83 -14.11
C THR A 694 -14.75 34.63 -13.20
N PHE A 695 -13.99 35.69 -12.99
CA PHE A 695 -12.87 35.76 -12.04
C PHE A 695 -13.20 36.76 -10.94
N ASP A 696 -12.67 36.56 -9.72
CA ASP A 696 -12.88 37.51 -8.63
C ASP A 696 -12.11 38.82 -8.85
N HIS A 697 -10.99 38.75 -9.57
CA HIS A 697 -10.17 39.89 -9.97
C HIS A 697 -9.39 39.56 -11.25
N ASP A 698 -9.02 40.58 -12.03
CA ASP A 698 -8.31 40.42 -13.32
C ASP A 698 -6.92 39.77 -13.17
N SER A 699 -6.25 39.99 -12.04
CA SER A 699 -4.94 39.37 -11.74
C SER A 699 -5.00 37.84 -11.60
N MET A 700 -6.17 37.25 -11.44
CA MET A 700 -6.35 35.78 -11.35
C MET A 700 -6.52 35.11 -12.72
N LYS A 701 -6.59 35.89 -13.81
CA LYS A 701 -6.81 35.36 -15.17
C LYS A 701 -5.67 34.47 -15.64
N GLU A 702 -4.43 34.84 -15.35
CA GLU A 702 -3.24 34.05 -15.73
C GLU A 702 -3.20 32.71 -14.97
N SER A 703 -3.39 32.74 -13.65
CA SER A 703 -3.34 31.53 -12.79
C SER A 703 -4.53 30.57 -12.98
N LEU A 704 -5.75 31.08 -13.14
CA LEU A 704 -6.97 30.26 -13.19
C LEU A 704 -7.61 30.16 -14.58
N GLY A 705 -7.06 30.83 -15.60
CA GLY A 705 -7.63 30.84 -16.95
C GLY A 705 -7.77 29.44 -17.56
N ARG A 706 -6.73 28.60 -17.39
CA ARG A 706 -6.70 27.21 -17.87
C ARG A 706 -7.77 26.32 -17.24
N THR A 707 -8.22 26.67 -16.03
CA THR A 707 -9.29 25.94 -15.31
C THR A 707 -10.58 26.75 -15.21
N LEU A 708 -10.79 27.69 -16.13
CA LEU A 708 -12.04 28.44 -16.28
C LEU A 708 -12.45 29.18 -14.99
N GLY A 709 -11.47 29.76 -14.29
CA GLY A 709 -11.70 30.54 -13.07
C GLY A 709 -11.98 29.70 -11.82
N ILE A 710 -11.70 28.39 -11.85
CA ILE A 710 -11.95 27.47 -10.74
C ILE A 710 -10.61 26.88 -10.27
N PRO A 711 -10.24 27.03 -8.99
CA PRO A 711 -9.03 26.40 -8.47
C PRO A 711 -9.21 24.88 -8.44
N LEU A 712 -8.32 24.16 -9.15
CA LEU A 712 -8.30 22.69 -9.21
C LEU A 712 -6.96 22.09 -8.78
N PHE A 713 -5.88 22.87 -8.84
CA PHE A 713 -4.54 22.40 -8.48
C PHE A 713 -3.84 23.22 -7.40
N GLN A 714 -2.88 22.59 -6.71
CA GLN A 714 -2.06 23.24 -5.70
C GLN A 714 -1.14 24.30 -6.32
N GLU A 715 -0.55 24.00 -7.47
CA GLU A 715 0.34 24.87 -8.25
C GLU A 715 -0.39 26.17 -8.64
N GLN A 716 -1.64 26.06 -9.07
CA GLN A 716 -2.48 27.23 -9.36
C GLN A 716 -2.68 28.13 -8.15
N MET A 717 -2.78 27.55 -6.95
CA MET A 717 -2.96 28.35 -5.73
C MET A 717 -1.70 29.04 -5.28
N MET A 718 -0.56 28.40 -5.51
CA MET A 718 0.73 29.06 -5.38
C MET A 718 0.83 30.22 -6.38
N GLN A 719 0.43 30.00 -7.64
CA GLN A 719 0.44 31.04 -8.66
C GLN A 719 -0.52 32.20 -8.34
N VAL A 720 -1.71 31.93 -7.79
CA VAL A 720 -2.63 32.99 -7.30
C VAL A 720 -1.96 33.82 -6.19
N ALA A 721 -1.19 33.19 -5.29
CA ALA A 721 -0.47 33.95 -4.26
C ALA A 721 0.60 34.86 -4.84
N VAL A 722 1.31 34.39 -5.87
CA VAL A 722 2.29 35.19 -6.61
C VAL A 722 1.59 36.34 -7.35
N ASP A 723 0.59 36.03 -8.16
CA ASP A 723 -0.07 36.99 -9.06
C ASP A 723 -0.86 38.06 -8.30
N VAL A 724 -1.56 37.68 -7.22
CA VAL A 724 -2.52 38.55 -6.52
C VAL A 724 -1.90 39.23 -5.29
N ALA A 725 -0.99 38.57 -4.58
CA ALA A 725 -0.40 39.11 -3.35
C ALA A 725 1.10 39.44 -3.47
N GLY A 726 1.71 39.24 -4.65
CA GLY A 726 3.13 39.51 -4.86
C GLY A 726 4.02 38.65 -3.97
N PHE A 727 3.61 37.40 -3.71
CA PHE A 727 4.46 36.43 -3.02
C PHE A 727 5.59 36.01 -3.96
N ASP A 728 6.77 35.72 -3.40
CA ASP A 728 7.73 34.90 -4.15
C ASP A 728 7.31 33.41 -4.14
N ALA A 729 7.92 32.60 -5.00
CA ALA A 729 7.57 31.19 -5.13
C ALA A 729 7.83 30.38 -3.85
N GLY A 730 8.77 30.81 -3.00
CA GLY A 730 9.05 30.21 -1.70
C GLY A 730 7.98 30.56 -0.66
N GLU A 731 7.55 31.82 -0.58
CA GLU A 731 6.42 32.28 0.24
C GLU A 731 5.14 31.53 -0.14
N ALA A 732 4.91 31.31 -1.44
CA ALA A 732 3.74 30.59 -1.95
C ALA A 732 3.71 29.12 -1.51
N ASP A 733 4.84 28.40 -1.56
CA ASP A 733 4.90 27.02 -1.04
C ASP A 733 4.73 26.99 0.48
N GLN A 734 5.27 27.97 1.21
CA GLN A 734 5.05 28.09 2.65
C GLN A 734 3.57 28.27 3.01
N LEU A 735 2.84 29.09 2.23
CA LEU A 735 1.40 29.27 2.39
C LEU A 735 0.65 27.95 2.17
N ARG A 736 0.94 27.25 1.05
CA ARG A 736 0.35 25.94 0.75
C ARG A 736 0.56 24.93 1.89
N ARG A 737 1.78 24.84 2.44
CA ARG A 737 2.09 23.93 3.55
C ARG A 737 1.37 24.31 4.84
N ALA A 738 1.31 25.61 5.15
CA ALA A 738 0.60 26.10 6.32
C ALA A 738 -0.89 25.78 6.21
N MET A 739 -1.48 25.89 5.03
CA MET A 739 -2.91 25.61 4.85
C MET A 739 -3.25 24.11 4.86
N GLY A 740 -2.31 23.24 4.44
CA GLY A 740 -2.47 21.79 4.48
C GLY A 740 -2.10 21.12 5.80
N SER A 741 -1.50 21.84 6.76
CA SER A 741 -1.09 21.30 8.06
C SER A 741 -1.89 21.94 9.20
N LYS A 742 -2.32 21.14 10.19
CA LYS A 742 -2.94 21.66 11.43
C LYS A 742 -1.95 22.40 12.34
N ARG A 743 -0.72 22.68 11.86
CA ARG A 743 0.40 23.15 12.69
C ARG A 743 0.51 24.66 12.66
N SER A 744 0.58 25.24 13.86
CA SER A 744 0.83 26.65 14.18
C SER A 744 -0.21 27.65 13.62
N PRO A 745 -1.28 27.93 14.39
CA PRO A 745 -2.20 29.04 14.12
C PRO A 745 -1.47 30.37 13.91
N GLU A 746 -0.36 30.58 14.62
CA GLU A 746 0.46 31.80 14.53
C GLU A 746 1.12 31.96 13.15
N ARG A 747 1.66 30.88 12.57
CA ARG A 747 2.27 30.90 11.23
C ARG A 747 1.22 31.20 10.15
N MET A 748 0.04 30.60 10.28
CA MET A 748 -1.09 30.87 9.37
C MET A 748 -1.53 32.33 9.45
N GLU A 749 -1.67 32.87 10.66
CA GLU A 749 -2.09 34.26 10.87
C GLU A 749 -1.06 35.26 10.32
N ARG A 750 0.24 34.97 10.45
CA ARG A 750 1.30 35.78 9.84
C ARG A 750 1.21 35.79 8.30
N LEU A 751 1.07 34.61 7.71
CA LEU A 751 0.97 34.46 6.25
C LEU A 751 -0.33 35.08 5.71
N LYS A 752 -1.42 34.98 6.46
CA LYS A 752 -2.68 35.68 6.17
C LYS A 752 -2.45 37.18 6.10
N ARG A 753 -1.86 37.81 7.12
CA ARG A 753 -1.60 39.26 7.10
C ARG A 753 -0.75 39.68 5.90
N ARG A 754 0.36 38.98 5.66
CA ARG A 754 1.24 39.21 4.49
C ARG A 754 0.49 39.09 3.16
N PHE A 755 -0.45 38.16 3.05
CA PHE A 755 -1.30 37.98 1.86
C PHE A 755 -2.23 39.19 1.63
N TYR A 756 -2.91 39.67 2.68
CA TYR A 756 -3.78 40.85 2.58
C TYR A 756 -3.00 42.14 2.30
N ASP A 757 -1.84 42.31 2.93
CA ASP A 757 -0.96 43.45 2.66
C ASP A 757 -0.49 43.46 1.20
N GLY A 758 -0.10 42.30 0.68
CA GLY A 758 0.27 42.11 -0.72
C GLY A 758 -0.87 42.44 -1.70
N MET A 759 -2.08 41.92 -1.44
CA MET A 759 -3.26 42.23 -2.25
C MET A 759 -3.55 43.73 -2.34
N ARG A 760 -3.40 44.44 -1.22
CA ARG A 760 -3.55 45.90 -1.14
C ARG A 760 -2.45 46.63 -1.91
N GLU A 761 -1.20 46.21 -1.75
CA GLU A 761 -0.04 46.92 -2.30
C GLU A 761 0.14 46.69 -3.81
N THR A 762 -0.11 45.48 -4.31
CA THR A 762 0.09 45.13 -5.72
C THR A 762 -1.08 45.56 -6.59
N HIS A 763 -2.32 45.35 -6.13
CA HIS A 763 -3.52 45.53 -6.95
C HIS A 763 -4.60 46.41 -6.31
N GLY A 764 -4.39 46.94 -5.10
CA GLY A 764 -5.39 47.74 -4.39
C GLY A 764 -6.61 46.95 -3.91
N ILE A 765 -6.52 45.62 -3.82
CA ILE A 765 -7.64 44.75 -3.44
C ILE A 765 -7.83 44.79 -1.92
N VAL A 766 -9.00 45.25 -1.46
CA VAL A 766 -9.36 45.37 -0.04
C VAL A 766 -10.83 44.98 0.20
N GLY A 767 -11.21 44.77 1.45
CA GLY A 767 -12.59 44.46 1.86
C GLY A 767 -13.08 43.09 1.35
N GLU A 768 -14.37 43.00 1.02
CA GLU A 768 -15.06 41.74 0.71
C GLU A 768 -14.41 40.92 -0.43
N THR A 769 -13.77 41.59 -1.40
CA THR A 769 -13.08 40.89 -2.50
C THR A 769 -11.81 40.20 -2.01
N ALA A 770 -11.04 40.85 -1.12
CA ALA A 770 -9.86 40.24 -0.48
C ALA A 770 -10.27 39.03 0.39
N ASP A 771 -11.34 39.18 1.16
CA ASP A 771 -11.87 38.11 2.02
C ASP A 771 -12.28 36.89 1.17
N ARG A 772 -13.05 37.11 0.10
CA ARG A 772 -13.51 36.05 -0.80
C ARG A 772 -12.36 35.29 -1.47
N ILE A 773 -11.30 35.99 -1.89
CA ILE A 773 -10.12 35.36 -2.51
C ILE A 773 -9.41 34.48 -1.47
N TYR A 774 -9.17 35.00 -0.26
CA TYR A 774 -8.51 34.24 0.79
C TYR A 774 -9.34 33.02 1.25
N GLU A 775 -10.66 33.19 1.40
CA GLU A 775 -11.56 32.09 1.76
C GLU A 775 -11.56 30.97 0.72
N LYS A 776 -11.57 31.31 -0.58
CA LYS A 776 -11.45 30.31 -1.65
C LYS A 776 -10.12 29.55 -1.57
N MET A 777 -9.02 30.25 -1.33
CA MET A 777 -7.71 29.61 -1.15
C MET A 777 -7.68 28.68 0.07
N ALA A 778 -8.18 29.14 1.21
CA ALA A 778 -8.19 28.37 2.45
C ALA A 778 -9.10 27.13 2.36
N ALA A 779 -10.29 27.27 1.75
CA ALA A 779 -11.20 26.16 1.52
C ALA A 779 -10.59 25.09 0.61
N PHE A 780 -9.84 25.52 -0.41
CA PHE A 780 -9.23 24.61 -1.38
C PHE A 780 -7.98 23.88 -0.86
N ALA A 781 -7.27 24.44 0.12
CA ALA A 781 -6.00 23.88 0.60
C ALA A 781 -6.09 22.44 1.13
N ASN A 782 -7.23 22.03 1.68
CA ASN A 782 -7.45 20.66 2.14
C ASN A 782 -7.75 19.66 1.00
N PHE A 783 -7.97 20.17 -0.22
CA PHE A 783 -8.54 19.41 -1.34
C PHE A 783 -7.72 19.49 -2.63
N GLY A 784 -6.75 20.40 -2.69
CA GLY A 784 -5.97 20.63 -3.89
C GLY A 784 -5.13 19.45 -4.31
N PHE A 785 -5.12 19.16 -5.61
CA PHE A 785 -4.34 18.09 -6.20
C PHE A 785 -3.07 18.63 -6.89
N PRO A 786 -1.95 17.90 -6.91
CA PRO A 786 -0.76 18.33 -7.65
C PRO A 786 -0.98 18.25 -9.16
N GLU A 787 -0.85 19.38 -9.84
CA GLU A 787 -0.95 19.47 -11.31
C GLU A 787 0.11 18.61 -11.98
N SER A 788 1.36 18.71 -11.52
CA SER A 788 2.49 17.99 -12.10
C SER A 788 2.30 16.46 -12.06
N HIS A 789 1.71 15.96 -10.97
CA HIS A 789 1.37 14.54 -10.83
C HIS A 789 0.24 14.13 -11.78
N SER A 790 -0.76 14.99 -11.95
CA SER A 790 -1.87 14.78 -12.88
C SER A 790 -1.38 14.73 -14.33
N GLN A 791 -0.43 15.60 -14.71
CA GLN A 791 0.17 15.60 -16.04
C GLN A 791 0.93 14.30 -16.34
N SER A 792 1.72 13.78 -15.40
CA SER A 792 2.39 12.49 -15.59
C SER A 792 1.41 11.33 -15.81
N PHE A 793 0.25 11.32 -15.15
CA PHE A 793 -0.74 10.26 -15.36
C PHE A 793 -1.58 10.45 -16.62
N ALA A 794 -1.86 11.69 -17.02
CA ALA A 794 -2.58 12.01 -18.25
C ALA A 794 -1.88 11.44 -19.50
N SER A 795 -0.54 11.37 -19.53
CA SER A 795 0.17 10.72 -20.65
C SER A 795 -0.15 9.23 -20.74
N ILE A 796 -0.22 8.51 -19.62
CA ILE A 796 -0.56 7.08 -19.59
C ILE A 796 -2.04 6.87 -19.96
N VAL A 797 -2.94 7.78 -19.55
CA VAL A 797 -4.34 7.80 -20.00
C VAL A 797 -4.39 7.87 -21.52
N PHE A 798 -3.64 8.80 -22.12
CA PHE A 798 -3.58 8.96 -23.57
C PHE A 798 -3.03 7.70 -24.26
N TYR A 799 -1.88 7.18 -23.82
CA TYR A 799 -1.25 6.00 -24.42
C TYR A 799 -2.16 4.76 -24.38
N SER A 800 -2.77 4.49 -23.22
CA SER A 800 -3.72 3.37 -23.10
C SER A 800 -4.97 3.56 -23.96
N SER A 801 -5.46 4.80 -24.09
CA SER A 801 -6.58 5.12 -24.99
C SER A 801 -6.20 4.95 -26.47
N TRP A 802 -4.99 5.34 -26.86
CA TRP A 802 -4.48 5.17 -28.22
C TRP A 802 -4.39 3.70 -28.62
N PHE A 803 -3.84 2.85 -27.75
CA PHE A 803 -3.80 1.40 -27.99
C PHE A 803 -5.20 0.78 -28.04
N LYS A 804 -6.12 1.22 -27.18
CA LYS A 804 -7.51 0.76 -27.23
C LYS A 804 -8.18 1.09 -28.57
N LEU A 805 -7.98 2.31 -29.06
CA LEU A 805 -8.57 2.78 -30.32
C LEU A 805 -7.98 2.06 -31.54
N HIS A 806 -6.66 2.04 -31.68
CA HIS A 806 -5.98 1.58 -32.90
C HIS A 806 -5.66 0.07 -32.89
N HIS A 807 -5.47 -0.52 -31.71
CA HIS A 807 -5.04 -1.90 -31.55
C HIS A 807 -5.82 -2.63 -30.43
N PRO A 808 -7.17 -2.66 -30.48
CA PRO A 808 -8.01 -3.20 -29.39
C PRO A 808 -7.68 -4.64 -29.02
N ALA A 809 -7.30 -5.49 -29.99
CA ALA A 809 -6.89 -6.87 -29.73
C ALA A 809 -5.58 -6.93 -28.92
N ALA A 810 -4.56 -6.16 -29.31
CA ALA A 810 -3.29 -6.07 -28.60
C ALA A 810 -3.49 -5.51 -27.18
N PHE A 811 -4.31 -4.46 -27.06
CA PHE A 811 -4.64 -3.86 -25.77
C PHE A 811 -5.34 -4.86 -24.84
N CYS A 812 -6.35 -5.58 -25.34
CA CYS A 812 -7.04 -6.61 -24.55
C CYS A 812 -6.08 -7.75 -24.14
N ALA A 813 -5.28 -8.28 -25.07
CA ALA A 813 -4.31 -9.33 -24.75
C ALA A 813 -3.29 -8.85 -23.70
N ALA A 814 -2.78 -7.62 -23.84
CA ALA A 814 -1.88 -7.02 -22.88
C ALA A 814 -2.50 -6.85 -21.48
N LEU A 815 -3.74 -6.39 -21.38
CA LEU A 815 -4.46 -6.28 -20.10
C LEU A 815 -4.72 -7.64 -19.46
N LEU A 816 -4.94 -8.69 -20.26
CA LEU A 816 -5.06 -10.07 -19.77
C LEU A 816 -3.72 -10.61 -19.25
N ARG A 817 -2.59 -10.30 -19.92
CA ARG A 817 -1.24 -10.65 -19.47
C ARG A 817 -0.88 -10.00 -18.13
N ALA A 818 -1.25 -8.72 -17.96
CA ALA A 818 -0.87 -7.92 -16.79
C ALA A 818 -1.77 -8.13 -15.55
N GLN A 819 -2.67 -9.12 -15.55
CA GLN A 819 -3.52 -9.42 -14.38
C GLN A 819 -2.71 -10.04 -13.23
N PRO A 820 -3.06 -9.74 -11.96
CA PRO A 820 -4.21 -8.95 -11.50
C PRO A 820 -3.94 -7.43 -11.53
N MET A 821 -4.71 -6.69 -12.32
CA MET A 821 -4.66 -5.22 -12.34
C MET A 821 -5.99 -4.61 -12.80
N GLY A 822 -6.12 -3.29 -12.65
CA GLY A 822 -7.27 -2.53 -13.13
C GLY A 822 -8.57 -2.80 -12.37
N PHE A 823 -9.61 -2.08 -12.77
CA PHE A 823 -10.91 -2.10 -12.11
C PHE A 823 -11.79 -3.29 -12.54
N TYR A 824 -11.63 -3.76 -13.77
CA TYR A 824 -12.51 -4.73 -14.40
C TYR A 824 -12.01 -6.18 -14.30
N SER A 825 -12.92 -7.14 -14.52
CA SER A 825 -12.57 -8.56 -14.58
C SER A 825 -12.07 -8.94 -15.98
N PRO A 826 -11.28 -10.02 -16.13
CA PRO A 826 -10.89 -10.53 -17.46
C PRO A 826 -12.09 -10.72 -18.40
N GLN A 827 -13.23 -11.19 -17.88
CA GLN A 827 -14.47 -11.33 -18.63
C GLN A 827 -14.97 -10.00 -19.19
N SER A 828 -14.98 -8.93 -18.39
CA SER A 828 -15.48 -7.62 -18.81
C SER A 828 -14.54 -6.97 -19.83
N LEU A 829 -13.23 -7.19 -19.71
CA LEU A 829 -12.23 -6.76 -20.71
C LEU A 829 -12.44 -7.46 -22.05
N VAL A 830 -12.65 -8.78 -22.03
CA VAL A 830 -12.96 -9.56 -23.25
C VAL A 830 -14.30 -9.15 -23.85
N ALA A 831 -15.32 -8.92 -23.02
CA ALA A 831 -16.62 -8.42 -23.50
C ALA A 831 -16.47 -7.05 -24.17
N ASP A 832 -15.59 -6.18 -23.64
CA ASP A 832 -15.30 -4.88 -24.24
C ASP A 832 -14.57 -4.99 -25.57
N ALA A 833 -13.52 -5.80 -25.66
CA ALA A 833 -12.79 -6.04 -26.90
C ALA A 833 -13.73 -6.57 -28.01
N ARG A 834 -14.68 -7.45 -27.66
CA ARG A 834 -15.68 -7.96 -28.59
C ARG A 834 -16.62 -6.88 -29.12
N ARG A 835 -17.01 -5.90 -28.29
CA ARG A 835 -17.78 -4.73 -28.75
C ARG A 835 -16.99 -3.87 -29.75
N HIS A 836 -15.65 -3.97 -29.70
CA HIS A 836 -14.73 -3.36 -30.66
C HIS A 836 -14.38 -4.26 -31.85
N GLY A 837 -15.12 -5.37 -32.04
CA GLY A 837 -14.93 -6.28 -33.17
C GLY A 837 -13.75 -7.25 -33.04
N VAL A 838 -13.20 -7.43 -31.83
CA VAL A 838 -12.14 -8.41 -31.57
C VAL A 838 -12.74 -9.78 -31.28
N ASP A 839 -12.35 -10.78 -32.07
CA ASP A 839 -12.66 -12.18 -31.77
C ASP A 839 -11.67 -12.72 -30.72
N VAL A 840 -12.22 -13.45 -29.74
CA VAL A 840 -11.43 -14.06 -28.66
C VAL A 840 -11.55 -15.57 -28.72
N HIS A 841 -10.42 -16.23 -28.86
CA HIS A 841 -10.30 -17.67 -28.98
C HIS A 841 -9.90 -18.31 -27.65
N ARG A 842 -10.42 -19.52 -27.42
CA ARG A 842 -10.13 -20.35 -26.24
C ARG A 842 -8.65 -20.74 -26.16
N PRO A 843 -8.16 -21.19 -25.00
CA PRO A 843 -6.88 -21.89 -24.93
C PRO A 843 -6.86 -23.08 -25.90
N ASP A 844 -5.68 -23.38 -26.42
CA ASP A 844 -5.40 -24.45 -27.39
C ASP A 844 -3.94 -24.86 -27.21
N VAL A 845 -3.66 -26.15 -26.97
CA VAL A 845 -2.28 -26.60 -26.65
C VAL A 845 -1.31 -26.47 -27.82
N ASN A 846 -1.79 -26.48 -29.06
CA ASN A 846 -0.98 -26.35 -30.27
C ASN A 846 -0.81 -24.90 -30.74
N ARG A 847 -1.69 -23.98 -30.32
CA ARG A 847 -1.64 -22.56 -30.73
C ARG A 847 -1.26 -21.59 -29.61
N SER A 848 -1.73 -21.83 -28.40
CA SER A 848 -1.61 -20.85 -27.30
C SER A 848 -0.19 -20.78 -26.76
N LEU A 849 0.22 -19.58 -26.36
CA LEU A 849 1.39 -19.40 -25.51
C LEU A 849 1.01 -19.62 -24.04
N SER A 850 1.98 -19.49 -23.13
CA SER A 850 1.72 -19.52 -21.69
C SER A 850 0.76 -18.40 -21.30
N HIS A 851 0.96 -17.21 -21.87
CA HIS A 851 0.17 -16.01 -21.66
C HIS A 851 -0.70 -15.68 -22.89
N ALA A 852 -1.66 -14.75 -22.76
CA ALA A 852 -2.56 -14.37 -23.87
C ALA A 852 -1.78 -13.79 -25.06
N SER A 853 -2.10 -14.14 -26.30
CA SER A 853 -1.39 -13.64 -27.49
C SER A 853 -2.37 -13.22 -28.58
N LEU A 854 -1.85 -12.85 -29.75
CA LEU A 854 -2.67 -12.48 -30.89
C LEU A 854 -2.66 -13.52 -32.01
N GLU A 855 -3.73 -13.55 -32.78
CA GLU A 855 -3.88 -14.34 -34.00
C GLU A 855 -4.38 -13.46 -35.15
N ASN A 856 -4.52 -14.06 -36.34
CA ASN A 856 -5.11 -13.40 -37.50
C ASN A 856 -4.44 -12.04 -37.84
N ARG A 857 -3.10 -12.02 -37.88
CA ARG A 857 -2.28 -10.80 -38.09
C ARG A 857 -2.54 -9.69 -37.06
N GLY A 858 -2.81 -10.07 -35.81
CA GLY A 858 -2.95 -9.12 -34.71
C GLY A 858 -4.36 -8.55 -34.53
N LEU A 859 -5.38 -9.21 -35.09
CA LEU A 859 -6.79 -8.79 -35.03
C LEU A 859 -7.61 -9.55 -34.00
N ASP A 860 -7.18 -10.77 -33.65
CA ASP A 860 -7.90 -11.65 -32.73
C ASP A 860 -7.02 -11.92 -31.50
N VAL A 861 -7.65 -12.25 -30.37
CA VAL A 861 -6.96 -12.62 -29.13
C VAL A 861 -7.03 -14.13 -28.93
N ARG A 862 -5.89 -14.75 -28.60
CA ARG A 862 -5.81 -16.13 -28.11
C ARG A 862 -5.56 -16.12 -26.61
N ILE A 863 -6.44 -16.76 -25.83
CA ILE A 863 -6.24 -16.92 -24.39
C ILE A 863 -5.03 -17.82 -24.13
N GLY A 864 -4.17 -17.43 -23.19
CA GLY A 864 -2.99 -18.21 -22.79
C GLY A 864 -3.32 -19.44 -21.96
N LEU A 865 -2.44 -20.44 -21.98
CA LEU A 865 -2.62 -21.68 -21.21
C LEU A 865 -2.65 -21.43 -19.69
N ALA A 866 -1.86 -20.48 -19.19
CA ALA A 866 -1.80 -20.14 -17.77
C ALA A 866 -3.11 -19.55 -17.21
N ALA A 867 -3.98 -19.02 -18.07
CA ALA A 867 -5.30 -18.53 -17.65
C ALA A 867 -6.25 -19.67 -17.26
N VAL A 868 -5.92 -20.93 -17.59
CA VAL A 868 -6.70 -22.10 -17.19
C VAL A 868 -6.53 -22.33 -15.69
N LYS A 869 -7.64 -22.24 -14.97
CA LYS A 869 -7.70 -22.45 -13.53
C LYS A 869 -7.19 -23.85 -13.15
N GLY A 870 -6.17 -23.87 -12.29
CA GLY A 870 -5.51 -25.12 -11.87
C GLY A 870 -4.22 -25.43 -12.65
N LEU A 871 -3.91 -24.64 -13.68
CA LEU A 871 -2.61 -24.67 -14.34
C LEU A 871 -1.67 -23.64 -13.73
N SER A 872 -0.38 -23.96 -13.61
CA SER A 872 0.67 -23.02 -13.21
C SER A 872 1.36 -22.44 -14.44
N ASP A 873 1.93 -21.24 -14.31
CA ASP A 873 2.73 -20.60 -15.36
C ASP A 873 3.88 -21.51 -15.82
N VAL A 874 4.52 -22.21 -14.87
CA VAL A 874 5.61 -23.15 -15.13
C VAL A 874 5.16 -24.29 -16.05
N LEU A 875 3.99 -24.89 -15.80
CA LEU A 875 3.48 -25.96 -16.66
C LEU A 875 3.05 -25.42 -18.03
N ALA A 876 2.37 -24.26 -18.05
CA ALA A 876 1.96 -23.61 -19.28
C ALA A 876 3.18 -23.34 -20.19
N GLN A 877 4.27 -22.82 -19.63
CA GLN A 877 5.52 -22.59 -20.35
C GLN A 877 6.17 -23.89 -20.79
N ARG A 878 6.21 -24.92 -19.94
CA ARG A 878 6.73 -26.25 -20.30
C ARG A 878 6.02 -26.85 -21.52
N ILE A 879 4.69 -26.72 -21.60
CA ILE A 879 3.92 -27.20 -22.76
C ILE A 879 4.35 -26.48 -24.03
N VAL A 880 4.52 -25.15 -23.97
CA VAL A 880 4.98 -24.33 -25.11
C VAL A 880 6.40 -24.73 -25.55
N ASP A 881 7.34 -24.80 -24.61
CA ASP A 881 8.74 -25.11 -24.92
C ASP A 881 8.90 -26.50 -25.55
N VAL A 882 8.13 -27.48 -25.05
CA VAL A 882 8.13 -28.86 -25.57
C VAL A 882 7.51 -28.92 -26.96
N ARG A 883 6.45 -28.13 -27.22
CA ARG A 883 5.85 -28.00 -28.54
C ARG A 883 6.84 -27.38 -29.53
N GLU A 884 7.54 -26.32 -29.15
CA GLU A 884 8.51 -25.64 -30.03
C GLU A 884 9.70 -26.54 -30.39
N ARG A 885 10.19 -27.34 -29.43
CA ARG A 885 11.30 -28.28 -29.66
C ARG A 885 10.89 -29.55 -30.42
N GLY A 886 9.69 -30.08 -30.15
CA GLY A 886 9.26 -31.40 -30.62
C GLY A 886 8.12 -31.40 -31.66
N GLY A 887 7.68 -30.23 -32.12
CA GLY A 887 6.53 -30.08 -33.01
C GLY A 887 5.17 -30.13 -32.31
N GLU A 888 4.10 -29.93 -33.08
CA GLU A 888 2.71 -29.96 -32.60
C GLU A 888 2.39 -31.28 -31.88
N PHE A 889 1.56 -31.20 -30.85
CA PHE A 889 1.03 -32.40 -30.20
C PHE A 889 0.01 -33.06 -31.12
N THR A 890 0.00 -34.39 -31.11
CA THR A 890 -0.91 -35.18 -31.96
C THR A 890 -2.11 -35.74 -31.19
N SER A 891 -2.01 -35.83 -29.86
CA SER A 891 -3.07 -36.34 -28.98
C SER A 891 -2.83 -35.93 -27.52
N VAL A 892 -3.83 -36.16 -26.65
CA VAL A 892 -3.71 -35.96 -25.20
C VAL A 892 -2.61 -36.87 -24.60
N ALA A 893 -2.47 -38.09 -25.11
CA ALA A 893 -1.43 -39.04 -24.69
C ALA A 893 -0.02 -38.56 -25.05
N ASP A 894 0.15 -37.99 -26.25
CA ASP A 894 1.41 -37.41 -26.70
C ASP A 894 1.83 -36.22 -25.83
N LEU A 895 0.89 -35.32 -25.53
CA LEU A 895 1.12 -34.23 -24.59
C LEU A 895 1.48 -34.75 -23.19
N SER A 896 0.76 -35.75 -22.68
CA SER A 896 1.03 -36.31 -21.35
C SER A 896 2.43 -36.95 -21.28
N ARG A 897 2.84 -37.66 -22.33
CA ARG A 897 4.17 -38.28 -22.41
C ARG A 897 5.29 -37.23 -22.38
N ARG A 898 5.15 -36.18 -23.19
CA ARG A 898 6.21 -35.17 -23.39
C ARG A 898 6.26 -34.10 -22.30
N THR A 899 5.17 -33.89 -21.56
CA THR A 899 5.04 -32.76 -20.61
C THR A 899 4.62 -33.16 -19.20
N GLU A 900 4.31 -34.44 -18.95
CA GLU A 900 3.98 -34.99 -17.62
C GLU A 900 3.07 -34.13 -16.72
N PRO A 901 1.90 -33.68 -17.19
CA PRO A 901 0.91 -33.02 -16.36
C PRO A 901 0.24 -34.02 -15.41
N THR A 902 -0.21 -33.54 -14.26
CA THR A 902 -1.07 -34.31 -13.34
C THR A 902 -2.47 -34.51 -13.95
N LEU A 903 -3.22 -35.50 -13.45
CA LEU A 903 -4.60 -35.73 -13.87
C LEU A 903 -5.46 -34.46 -13.76
N ALA A 904 -5.38 -33.75 -12.63
CA ALA A 904 -6.15 -32.52 -12.40
C ALA A 904 -5.81 -31.43 -13.43
N GLN A 905 -4.55 -31.37 -13.89
CA GLN A 905 -4.13 -30.40 -14.91
C GLN A 905 -4.62 -30.80 -16.31
N LEU A 906 -4.60 -32.09 -16.66
CA LEU A 906 -5.20 -32.58 -17.92
C LEU A 906 -6.72 -32.36 -17.93
N GLU A 907 -7.41 -32.65 -16.83
CA GLU A 907 -8.84 -32.38 -16.68
C GLU A 907 -9.14 -30.88 -16.80
N ALA A 908 -8.30 -30.01 -16.23
CA ALA A 908 -8.44 -28.57 -16.36
C ALA A 908 -8.30 -28.11 -17.82
N LEU A 909 -7.30 -28.59 -18.56
CA LEU A 909 -7.09 -28.30 -19.98
C LEU A 909 -8.25 -28.82 -20.85
N ALA A 910 -8.72 -30.05 -20.60
CA ALA A 910 -9.88 -30.63 -21.26
C ALA A 910 -11.15 -29.79 -20.98
N THR A 911 -11.36 -29.42 -19.72
CA THR A 911 -12.48 -28.58 -19.28
C THR A 911 -12.41 -27.20 -19.92
N ALA A 912 -11.22 -26.63 -20.16
CA ALA A 912 -11.02 -25.35 -20.84
C ALA A 912 -11.10 -25.41 -22.37
N GLY A 913 -11.13 -26.63 -22.95
CA GLY A 913 -11.21 -26.82 -24.40
C GLY A 913 -9.89 -26.78 -25.13
N ALA A 914 -8.78 -26.87 -24.40
CA ALA A 914 -7.45 -26.78 -24.98
C ALA A 914 -7.11 -27.94 -25.94
N PHE A 915 -7.93 -29.01 -25.95
CA PHE A 915 -7.78 -30.20 -26.79
C PHE A 915 -8.71 -30.24 -28.01
N GLU A 916 -9.47 -29.17 -28.28
CA GLU A 916 -10.35 -29.09 -29.47
C GLU A 916 -9.56 -29.28 -30.78
N CYS A 917 -8.26 -28.93 -30.80
CA CYS A 917 -7.35 -29.17 -31.93
C CYS A 917 -7.19 -30.65 -32.32
N PHE A 918 -7.51 -31.60 -31.41
CA PHE A 918 -7.47 -33.04 -31.69
C PHE A 918 -8.80 -33.58 -32.23
N GLY A 919 -9.79 -32.71 -32.46
CA GLY A 919 -11.14 -33.11 -32.85
C GLY A 919 -11.97 -33.70 -31.70
N LEU A 920 -11.56 -33.46 -30.44
CA LEU A 920 -12.24 -33.93 -29.25
C LEU A 920 -13.24 -32.89 -28.74
N ASP A 921 -14.46 -33.34 -28.40
CA ASP A 921 -15.39 -32.53 -27.61
C ASP A 921 -14.98 -32.53 -26.12
N ARG A 922 -15.60 -31.68 -25.29
CA ARG A 922 -15.22 -31.51 -23.88
C ARG A 922 -15.33 -32.79 -23.05
N ARG A 923 -16.36 -33.60 -23.29
CA ARG A 923 -16.61 -34.82 -22.52
C ARG A 923 -15.65 -35.93 -22.94
N GLY A 924 -15.40 -36.04 -24.25
CA GLY A 924 -14.38 -36.94 -24.79
C GLY A 924 -12.98 -36.56 -24.34
N ALA A 925 -12.63 -35.28 -24.37
CA ALA A 925 -11.37 -34.77 -23.85
C ALA A 925 -11.16 -35.09 -22.37
N LEU A 926 -12.19 -34.97 -21.52
CA LEU A 926 -12.13 -35.34 -20.11
C LEU A 926 -11.94 -36.85 -19.90
N TRP A 927 -12.60 -37.67 -20.72
CA TRP A 927 -12.42 -39.12 -20.68
C TRP A 927 -10.99 -39.52 -21.07
N GLU A 928 -10.47 -38.94 -22.15
CA GLU A 928 -9.10 -39.17 -22.62
C GLU A 928 -8.06 -38.65 -21.62
N ALA A 929 -8.33 -37.54 -20.92
CA ALA A 929 -7.46 -37.03 -19.86
C ALA A 929 -7.24 -38.07 -18.74
N GLY A 930 -8.29 -38.79 -18.34
CA GLY A 930 -8.21 -39.87 -17.36
C GLY A 930 -7.31 -41.02 -17.81
N ALA A 931 -7.42 -41.43 -19.07
CA ALA A 931 -6.59 -42.49 -19.66
C ALA A 931 -5.13 -42.04 -19.86
N ALA A 932 -4.93 -40.78 -20.27
CA ALA A 932 -3.61 -40.22 -20.56
C ALA A 932 -2.79 -39.90 -19.31
N ALA A 933 -3.42 -39.56 -18.18
CA ALA A 933 -2.73 -39.09 -16.97
C ALA A 933 -1.70 -40.08 -16.40
N GLY A 934 -1.82 -41.37 -16.70
CA GLY A 934 -0.85 -42.41 -16.30
C GLY A 934 0.30 -42.64 -17.28
N ILE A 935 0.24 -42.04 -18.48
CA ILE A 935 1.22 -42.23 -19.56
C ILE A 935 2.44 -41.36 -19.31
N ARG A 936 3.62 -41.98 -19.31
CA ARG A 936 4.93 -41.35 -19.11
C ARG A 936 5.89 -41.73 -20.24
N ASP A 937 6.99 -40.99 -20.38
CA ASP A 937 7.97 -41.20 -21.45
C ASP A 937 8.76 -42.51 -21.30
N ASP A 938 8.91 -43.00 -20.08
CA ASP A 938 9.57 -44.26 -19.75
C ASP A 938 8.70 -45.51 -20.02
N GLN A 939 7.47 -45.33 -20.53
CA GLN A 939 6.53 -46.40 -20.80
C GLN A 939 6.41 -46.69 -22.30
N LEU A 940 6.26 -47.99 -22.63
CA LEU A 940 5.98 -48.40 -24.01
C LEU A 940 4.66 -47.78 -24.50
N PRO A 941 4.58 -47.36 -25.78
CA PRO A 941 3.36 -46.82 -26.38
C PRO A 941 2.32 -47.93 -26.56
N VAL A 942 1.60 -48.26 -25.48
CA VAL A 942 0.47 -49.20 -25.50
C VAL A 942 -0.79 -48.41 -25.81
N VAL A 943 -1.41 -48.70 -26.95
CA VAL A 943 -2.71 -48.12 -27.31
C VAL A 943 -3.78 -48.78 -26.43
N SER A 944 -4.43 -48.02 -25.55
CA SER A 944 -5.59 -48.51 -24.80
C SER A 944 -6.77 -48.67 -25.77
N PRO A 945 -7.33 -49.87 -25.97
CA PRO A 945 -8.37 -50.11 -26.99
C PRO A 945 -9.77 -49.63 -26.57
N ARG A 946 -9.90 -48.89 -25.46
CA ARG A 946 -11.21 -48.44 -24.95
C ARG A 946 -11.64 -47.18 -25.68
N ALA A 947 -12.56 -47.33 -26.64
CA ALA A 947 -13.20 -46.21 -27.30
C ALA A 947 -13.89 -45.28 -26.27
N THR A 948 -13.76 -43.98 -26.46
CA THR A 948 -14.50 -42.96 -25.71
C THR A 948 -16.00 -43.28 -25.80
N PRO A 949 -16.73 -43.39 -24.67
CA PRO A 949 -18.17 -43.62 -24.73
C PRO A 949 -18.85 -42.43 -25.42
N THR A 950 -19.79 -42.72 -26.33
CA THR A 950 -20.56 -41.70 -27.05
C THR A 950 -21.56 -41.06 -26.09
N LEU A 951 -21.11 -40.03 -25.39
CA LEU A 951 -21.98 -39.17 -24.58
C LEU A 951 -22.56 -38.07 -25.48
N PRO A 952 -23.78 -37.57 -25.20
CA PRO A 952 -24.27 -36.38 -25.87
C PRO A 952 -23.28 -35.23 -25.70
N GLY A 953 -23.04 -34.45 -26.75
CA GLY A 953 -22.24 -33.21 -26.65
C GLY A 953 -22.86 -32.23 -25.64
N MET A 954 -22.05 -31.30 -25.15
CA MET A 954 -22.54 -30.20 -24.32
C MET A 954 -23.28 -29.17 -25.17
N GLY A 955 -24.41 -28.65 -24.68
CA GLY A 955 -25.11 -27.53 -25.32
C GLY A 955 -24.32 -26.22 -25.20
N GLU A 956 -24.66 -25.20 -25.99
CA GLU A 956 -23.92 -23.92 -25.98
C GLU A 956 -23.88 -23.22 -24.61
N VAL A 957 -24.99 -23.28 -23.85
CA VAL A 957 -25.05 -22.72 -22.49
C VAL A 957 -24.12 -23.49 -21.53
N GLU A 958 -24.04 -24.81 -21.68
CA GLU A 958 -23.15 -25.65 -20.87
C GLU A 958 -21.69 -25.35 -21.20
N LEU A 959 -21.35 -25.25 -22.50
CA LEU A 959 -20.00 -24.88 -22.95
C LEU A 959 -19.58 -23.50 -22.41
N THR A 960 -20.46 -22.51 -22.48
CA THR A 960 -20.17 -21.17 -21.95
C THR A 960 -20.01 -21.18 -20.42
N ALA A 961 -20.82 -21.96 -19.70
CA ALA A 961 -20.67 -22.13 -18.26
C ALA A 961 -19.30 -22.75 -17.91
N VAL A 962 -18.90 -23.77 -18.66
CA VAL A 962 -17.63 -24.48 -18.50
C VAL A 962 -16.44 -23.59 -18.84
N ASP A 963 -16.51 -22.78 -19.90
CA ASP A 963 -15.48 -21.78 -20.25
C ASP A 963 -15.30 -20.76 -19.10
N ALA A 964 -16.40 -20.23 -18.56
CA ALA A 964 -16.36 -19.28 -17.45
C ALA A 964 -15.81 -19.88 -16.15
N ILE A 965 -16.10 -21.16 -15.86
CA ILE A 965 -15.57 -21.84 -14.66
C ILE A 965 -14.07 -22.15 -14.81
N SER A 966 -13.64 -22.52 -16.02
CA SER A 966 -12.27 -22.95 -16.31
C SER A 966 -11.30 -21.80 -16.51
N THR A 967 -11.70 -20.71 -17.14
CA THR A 967 -10.82 -19.58 -17.47
C THR A 967 -11.26 -18.25 -16.86
N GLY A 968 -12.46 -18.20 -16.30
CA GLY A 968 -13.08 -16.93 -15.89
C GLY A 968 -13.62 -16.10 -17.07
N ILE A 969 -13.53 -16.60 -18.31
CA ILE A 969 -13.87 -15.90 -19.55
C ILE A 969 -14.89 -16.73 -20.34
N SER A 970 -15.80 -16.06 -21.05
CA SER A 970 -16.75 -16.61 -22.01
C SER A 970 -16.47 -16.06 -23.41
N PRO A 971 -15.59 -16.72 -24.18
CA PRO A 971 -15.05 -16.13 -25.40
C PRO A 971 -16.11 -15.92 -26.49
N ARG A 972 -17.06 -16.85 -26.65
CA ARG A 972 -18.02 -16.85 -27.78
C ARG A 972 -19.30 -16.05 -27.53
N ALA A 973 -19.89 -16.11 -26.35
CA ALA A 973 -21.17 -15.47 -26.05
C ALA A 973 -21.21 -15.00 -24.60
N TYR A 974 -21.75 -13.81 -24.36
CA TYR A 974 -21.91 -13.31 -23.00
C TYR A 974 -23.14 -14.01 -22.36
N PRO A 975 -23.11 -14.38 -21.06
CA PRO A 975 -24.17 -15.18 -20.45
C PRO A 975 -25.61 -14.66 -20.60
N THR A 976 -25.80 -13.34 -20.62
CA THR A 976 -27.13 -12.71 -20.77
C THR A 976 -27.71 -12.89 -22.17
N GLN A 977 -26.89 -13.12 -23.20
CA GLN A 977 -27.33 -13.32 -24.58
C GLN A 977 -28.27 -14.55 -24.70
N TYR A 978 -28.01 -15.61 -23.94
CA TYR A 978 -28.88 -16.80 -23.88
C TYR A 978 -30.24 -16.54 -23.23
N LEU A 979 -30.33 -15.49 -22.41
CA LEU A 979 -31.58 -15.06 -21.78
C LEU A 979 -32.28 -13.95 -22.57
N ARG A 980 -31.67 -13.40 -23.62
CA ARG A 980 -32.15 -12.20 -24.32
C ARG A 980 -33.61 -12.31 -24.79
N PRO A 981 -34.07 -13.40 -25.44
CA PRO A 981 -35.48 -13.52 -25.84
C PRO A 981 -36.46 -13.43 -24.67
N ARG A 982 -36.07 -13.97 -23.50
CA ARG A 982 -36.88 -13.90 -22.27
C ARG A 982 -36.80 -12.52 -21.63
N LEU A 983 -35.64 -11.88 -21.64
CA LEU A 983 -35.43 -10.52 -21.15
C LEU A 983 -36.27 -9.51 -21.98
N ASP A 984 -36.27 -9.67 -23.31
CA ASP A 984 -37.07 -8.85 -24.22
C ASP A 984 -38.57 -9.04 -23.97
N ALA A 985 -39.03 -10.29 -23.80
CA ALA A 985 -40.42 -10.59 -23.44
C ALA A 985 -40.84 -9.99 -22.08
N MET A 986 -39.88 -9.76 -21.17
CA MET A 986 -40.10 -9.08 -19.89
C MET A 986 -40.01 -7.55 -19.98
N GLY A 987 -39.66 -6.99 -21.15
CA GLY A 987 -39.46 -5.55 -21.34
C GLY A 987 -38.16 -5.03 -20.74
N VAL A 988 -37.13 -5.88 -20.63
CA VAL A 988 -35.80 -5.48 -20.15
C VAL A 988 -35.08 -4.69 -21.25
N VAL A 989 -34.63 -3.49 -20.92
CA VAL A 989 -33.88 -2.62 -21.82
C VAL A 989 -32.40 -2.99 -21.75
N PRO A 990 -31.73 -3.30 -22.90
CA PRO A 990 -30.29 -3.53 -22.93
C PRO A 990 -29.50 -2.25 -22.67
N ALA A 991 -28.26 -2.39 -22.21
CA ALA A 991 -27.42 -1.28 -21.77
C ALA A 991 -27.23 -0.20 -22.86
N ASP A 992 -26.95 -0.61 -24.10
CA ASP A 992 -26.71 0.28 -25.25
C ASP A 992 -27.91 1.16 -25.64
N ARG A 993 -29.14 0.72 -25.33
CA ARG A 993 -30.37 1.48 -25.63
C ARG A 993 -30.75 2.48 -24.56
N LEU A 994 -30.14 2.43 -23.36
CA LEU A 994 -30.57 3.27 -22.25
C LEU A 994 -30.39 4.77 -22.51
N LEU A 995 -29.42 5.18 -23.33
CA LEU A 995 -29.25 6.58 -23.75
C LEU A 995 -30.41 7.08 -24.64
N SER A 996 -31.09 6.18 -25.35
CA SER A 996 -32.21 6.51 -26.24
C SER A 996 -33.57 6.57 -25.52
N VAL A 997 -33.65 6.09 -24.28
CA VAL A 997 -34.88 6.13 -23.48
C VAL A 997 -35.10 7.56 -22.97
N PRO A 998 -36.34 8.10 -22.97
CA PRO A 998 -36.58 9.43 -22.40
C PRO A 998 -36.17 9.51 -20.93
N ASP A 999 -35.44 10.58 -20.56
CA ASP A 999 -34.98 10.81 -19.19
C ASP A 999 -36.14 10.74 -18.17
N GLY A 1000 -35.88 10.16 -16.99
CA GLY A 1000 -36.87 9.97 -15.93
C GLY A 1000 -37.83 8.78 -16.13
N SER A 1001 -37.79 8.13 -17.30
CA SER A 1001 -38.63 6.96 -17.58
C SER A 1001 -38.32 5.80 -16.65
N ARG A 1002 -39.35 5.03 -16.29
CA ARG A 1002 -39.17 3.76 -15.57
C ARG A 1002 -38.77 2.66 -16.55
N VAL A 1003 -37.65 2.01 -16.27
CA VAL A 1003 -37.10 0.91 -17.07
C VAL A 1003 -36.88 -0.32 -16.20
N LEU A 1004 -36.78 -1.46 -16.88
CA LEU A 1004 -36.30 -2.72 -16.30
C LEU A 1004 -34.95 -3.01 -16.94
N VAL A 1005 -33.91 -3.22 -16.15
CA VAL A 1005 -32.55 -3.59 -16.62
C VAL A 1005 -32.14 -4.90 -15.96
N GLY A 1006 -31.32 -5.70 -16.62
CA GLY A 1006 -30.91 -6.99 -16.10
C GLY A 1006 -29.54 -7.39 -16.61
N GLY A 1007 -28.69 -7.90 -15.72
CA GLY A 1007 -27.33 -8.26 -16.08
C GLY A 1007 -26.57 -8.98 -14.95
N ALA A 1008 -25.36 -9.40 -15.28
CA ALA A 1008 -24.39 -9.90 -14.31
C ALA A 1008 -23.90 -8.75 -13.43
N VAL A 1009 -23.77 -8.97 -12.12
CA VAL A 1009 -23.22 -7.94 -11.23
C VAL A 1009 -21.70 -7.95 -11.35
N THR A 1010 -21.11 -6.86 -11.84
CA THR A 1010 -19.65 -6.75 -11.99
C THR A 1010 -18.99 -6.27 -10.71
N HIS A 1011 -19.58 -5.28 -10.04
CA HIS A 1011 -19.08 -4.77 -8.75
C HIS A 1011 -20.17 -4.07 -7.94
N ARG A 1012 -19.93 -4.00 -6.63
CA ARG A 1012 -20.69 -3.22 -5.66
C ARG A 1012 -19.76 -2.24 -4.97
N GLN A 1013 -20.21 -1.02 -4.76
CA GLN A 1013 -19.41 0.03 -4.12
C GLN A 1013 -20.26 0.81 -3.13
N ARG A 1014 -19.72 1.06 -1.93
CA ARG A 1014 -20.34 1.98 -0.95
C ARG A 1014 -19.32 3.04 -0.51
N PRO A 1015 -19.08 4.09 -1.32
CA PRO A 1015 -18.14 5.14 -0.96
C PRO A 1015 -18.52 5.80 0.37
N ALA A 1016 -17.54 6.07 1.23
CA ALA A 1016 -17.74 6.77 2.50
C ALA A 1016 -18.35 8.18 2.32
N THR A 1017 -18.11 8.81 1.17
CA THR A 1017 -18.66 10.13 0.79
C THR A 1017 -20.11 10.10 0.36
N ALA A 1018 -20.69 8.92 0.12
CA ALA A 1018 -22.04 8.75 -0.43
C ALA A 1018 -23.12 8.51 0.64
N SER A 1019 -22.85 8.85 1.90
CA SER A 1019 -23.83 8.77 3.02
C SER A 1019 -24.57 7.43 3.10
N GLY A 1020 -23.86 6.33 2.82
CA GLY A 1020 -24.38 4.95 2.88
C GLY A 1020 -25.09 4.44 1.62
N VAL A 1021 -25.25 5.25 0.56
CA VAL A 1021 -25.76 4.81 -0.75
C VAL A 1021 -24.82 3.76 -1.35
N THR A 1022 -25.39 2.68 -1.91
CA THR A 1022 -24.61 1.65 -2.59
C THR A 1022 -24.81 1.75 -4.10
N PHE A 1023 -23.71 1.77 -4.85
CA PHE A 1023 -23.72 1.65 -6.30
C PHE A 1023 -23.52 0.19 -6.70
N VAL A 1024 -24.30 -0.26 -7.67
CA VAL A 1024 -24.21 -1.60 -8.27
C VAL A 1024 -23.98 -1.39 -9.76
N ASN A 1025 -22.99 -2.05 -10.34
CA ASN A 1025 -22.84 -2.06 -11.79
C ASN A 1025 -23.28 -3.41 -12.35
N LEU A 1026 -24.15 -3.37 -13.36
CA LEU A 1026 -24.61 -4.53 -14.11
C LEU A 1026 -23.94 -4.53 -15.48
N GLU A 1027 -23.62 -5.71 -15.98
CA GLU A 1027 -23.14 -5.90 -17.34
C GLU A 1027 -24.03 -6.91 -18.08
N ASP A 1028 -24.41 -6.54 -19.29
CA ASP A 1028 -25.00 -7.45 -20.27
C ASP A 1028 -24.12 -7.51 -21.52
N GLU A 1029 -24.57 -8.22 -22.55
CA GLU A 1029 -23.81 -8.40 -23.79
C GLU A 1029 -23.59 -7.10 -24.57
N THR A 1030 -24.35 -6.05 -24.28
CA THR A 1030 -24.31 -4.77 -24.99
C THR A 1030 -23.50 -3.71 -24.25
N GLY A 1031 -23.32 -3.83 -22.94
CA GLY A 1031 -22.52 -2.89 -22.17
C GLY A 1031 -22.80 -2.93 -20.67
N MET A 1032 -22.45 -1.83 -20.00
CA MET A 1032 -22.57 -1.68 -18.55
C MET A 1032 -23.68 -0.70 -18.18
N VAL A 1033 -24.30 -0.96 -17.03
CA VAL A 1033 -25.37 -0.13 -16.47
C VAL A 1033 -25.05 0.19 -15.02
N ASN A 1034 -24.85 1.49 -14.77
CA ASN A 1034 -24.65 2.01 -13.44
C ASN A 1034 -25.98 2.14 -12.70
N VAL A 1035 -26.07 1.52 -11.52
CA VAL A 1035 -27.28 1.50 -10.71
C VAL A 1035 -27.02 2.11 -9.33
N VAL A 1036 -27.92 3.00 -8.91
CA VAL A 1036 -27.91 3.62 -7.58
C VAL A 1036 -28.95 2.97 -6.69
N CYS A 1037 -28.51 2.41 -5.56
CA CYS A 1037 -29.36 1.81 -4.54
C CYS A 1037 -29.36 2.65 -3.27
N SER A 1038 -30.51 3.22 -2.91
CA SER A 1038 -30.67 3.96 -1.66
C SER A 1038 -30.47 3.07 -0.43
N VAL A 1039 -30.16 3.69 0.72
CA VAL A 1039 -29.95 2.99 2.01
C VAL A 1039 -31.16 2.12 2.36
N GLY A 1040 -32.38 2.67 2.21
CA GLY A 1040 -33.62 1.94 2.49
C GLY A 1040 -33.86 0.76 1.54
N LEU A 1041 -33.58 0.93 0.25
CA LEU A 1041 -33.70 -0.17 -0.72
C LEU A 1041 -32.68 -1.28 -0.41
N TRP A 1042 -31.44 -0.90 -0.14
CA TRP A 1042 -30.38 -1.83 0.19
C TRP A 1042 -30.69 -2.62 1.46
N ALA A 1043 -31.15 -1.94 2.52
CA ALA A 1043 -31.56 -2.59 3.76
C ALA A 1043 -32.71 -3.58 3.53
N ARG A 1044 -33.72 -3.20 2.72
CA ARG A 1044 -34.87 -4.05 2.39
C ARG A 1044 -34.48 -5.32 1.64
N TYR A 1045 -33.53 -5.23 0.70
CA TYR A 1045 -33.11 -6.34 -0.15
C TYR A 1045 -31.72 -6.89 0.22
N ARG A 1046 -31.25 -6.68 1.45
CA ARG A 1046 -29.84 -6.90 1.88
C ARG A 1046 -29.28 -8.24 1.42
N THR A 1047 -29.96 -9.35 1.72
CA THR A 1047 -29.50 -10.70 1.36
C THR A 1047 -29.36 -10.87 -0.16
N LEU A 1048 -30.38 -10.46 -0.92
CA LEU A 1048 -30.37 -10.56 -2.38
C LEU A 1048 -29.28 -9.67 -2.99
N ALA A 1049 -29.24 -8.40 -2.56
CA ALA A 1049 -28.29 -7.41 -3.05
C ALA A 1049 -26.85 -7.84 -2.81
N GLN A 1050 -26.54 -8.48 -1.67
CA GLN A 1050 -25.19 -8.93 -1.32
C GLN A 1050 -24.78 -10.26 -1.98
N THR A 1051 -25.71 -11.19 -2.22
CA THR A 1051 -25.35 -12.57 -2.60
C THR A 1051 -25.58 -12.91 -4.06
N ALA A 1052 -26.42 -12.16 -4.79
CA ALA A 1052 -26.77 -12.50 -6.16
C ALA A 1052 -25.62 -12.19 -7.14
N SER A 1053 -25.24 -13.15 -7.98
CA SER A 1053 -24.31 -12.93 -9.10
C SER A 1053 -24.94 -12.14 -10.25
N ALA A 1054 -26.27 -12.09 -10.30
CA ALA A 1054 -27.03 -11.43 -11.35
C ALA A 1054 -28.33 -10.84 -10.81
N LEU A 1055 -28.68 -9.65 -11.30
CA LEU A 1055 -29.84 -8.92 -10.81
C LEU A 1055 -30.72 -8.47 -11.97
N LEU A 1056 -32.02 -8.46 -11.67
CA LEU A 1056 -33.04 -7.77 -12.46
C LEU A 1056 -33.48 -6.55 -11.64
N ILE A 1057 -33.34 -5.35 -12.19
CA ILE A 1057 -33.54 -4.10 -11.47
C ILE A 1057 -34.57 -3.26 -12.20
N ARG A 1058 -35.62 -2.86 -11.49
CA ARG A 1058 -36.52 -1.81 -11.96
C ARG A 1058 -36.09 -0.49 -11.35
N GLY A 1059 -36.04 0.55 -12.16
CA GLY A 1059 -35.60 1.87 -11.71
C GLY A 1059 -35.99 2.98 -12.68
N ARG A 1060 -35.66 4.21 -12.33
CA ARG A 1060 -35.79 5.37 -13.21
C ARG A 1060 -34.45 5.65 -13.89
N VAL A 1061 -34.45 5.77 -15.21
CA VAL A 1061 -33.24 6.15 -15.97
C VAL A 1061 -32.99 7.65 -15.82
N GLN A 1062 -31.72 8.02 -15.66
CA GLN A 1062 -31.20 9.37 -15.71
C GLN A 1062 -30.11 9.40 -16.77
N ASN A 1063 -30.34 10.13 -17.85
CA ASN A 1063 -29.45 10.19 -19.01
C ASN A 1063 -29.41 11.57 -19.70
N ALA A 1064 -30.09 12.58 -19.16
CA ALA A 1064 -30.12 13.95 -19.70
C ALA A 1064 -28.74 14.58 -19.95
N GLU A 1065 -27.71 14.14 -19.23
CA GLU A 1065 -26.35 14.68 -19.30
C GLU A 1065 -25.38 13.79 -20.10
N GLY A 1066 -25.90 12.83 -20.89
CA GLY A 1066 -25.09 11.95 -21.75
C GLY A 1066 -24.45 10.76 -21.04
N ALA A 1067 -24.62 10.65 -19.72
CA ALA A 1067 -24.20 9.48 -18.93
C ALA A 1067 -25.44 8.77 -18.35
N VAL A 1068 -25.54 7.46 -18.55
CA VAL A 1068 -26.68 6.66 -18.07
C VAL A 1068 -26.47 6.26 -16.61
N THR A 1069 -27.46 6.54 -15.77
CA THR A 1069 -27.59 6.00 -14.42
C THR A 1069 -29.02 5.54 -14.19
N VAL A 1070 -29.21 4.39 -13.51
CA VAL A 1070 -30.53 3.89 -13.13
C VAL A 1070 -30.69 3.98 -11.63
N VAL A 1071 -31.65 4.76 -11.15
CA VAL A 1071 -32.01 4.84 -9.74
C VAL A 1071 -32.98 3.70 -9.42
N ALA A 1072 -32.52 2.72 -8.65
CA ALA A 1072 -33.27 1.50 -8.40
C ALA A 1072 -34.47 1.74 -7.46
N ASP A 1073 -35.61 1.13 -7.79
CA ASP A 1073 -36.80 1.08 -6.94
C ASP A 1073 -37.16 -0.35 -6.48
N ARG A 1074 -36.67 -1.37 -7.19
CA ARG A 1074 -36.89 -2.78 -6.87
C ARG A 1074 -35.75 -3.65 -7.39
N LEU A 1075 -35.28 -4.58 -6.54
CA LEU A 1075 -34.33 -5.62 -6.91
C LEU A 1075 -35.03 -6.97 -7.04
N GLY A 1076 -34.65 -7.75 -8.04
CA GLY A 1076 -35.08 -9.12 -8.29
C GLY A 1076 -33.87 -9.99 -8.64
N LYS A 1077 -33.98 -11.30 -8.38
CA LYS A 1077 -32.94 -12.26 -8.78
C LYS A 1077 -33.06 -12.53 -10.28
N LEU A 1078 -31.95 -12.42 -11.01
CA LEU A 1078 -31.83 -12.98 -12.34
C LEU A 1078 -31.13 -14.34 -12.21
N ASP A 1079 -31.73 -15.40 -12.76
CA ASP A 1079 -31.14 -16.74 -12.69
C ASP A 1079 -30.19 -16.96 -13.87
N LEU A 1080 -28.95 -16.51 -13.71
CA LEU A 1080 -27.87 -16.81 -14.66
C LEU A 1080 -27.29 -18.19 -14.33
N LYS A 1081 -27.46 -19.14 -15.26
CA LYS A 1081 -26.86 -20.48 -15.17
C LYS A 1081 -25.33 -20.46 -15.18
N VAL A 1082 -24.73 -19.40 -15.74
CA VAL A 1082 -23.28 -19.14 -15.72
C VAL A 1082 -22.98 -18.20 -14.56
N GLY A 1083 -22.40 -18.73 -13.48
CA GLY A 1083 -22.07 -17.94 -12.30
C GLY A 1083 -20.84 -17.05 -12.53
N THR A 1084 -21.03 -15.73 -12.59
CA THR A 1084 -19.95 -14.74 -12.52
C THR A 1084 -19.73 -14.30 -11.07
N ARG A 1085 -18.48 -14.00 -10.68
CA ARG A 1085 -18.15 -13.39 -9.37
C ARG A 1085 -17.93 -11.89 -9.57
N SER A 1086 -18.50 -11.07 -8.68
CA SER A 1086 -18.28 -9.63 -8.67
C SER A 1086 -16.98 -9.25 -7.96
N ARG A 1087 -16.38 -8.12 -8.34
CA ARG A 1087 -15.27 -7.46 -7.61
C ARG A 1087 -15.87 -6.37 -6.73
N ASP A 1088 -16.10 -6.66 -5.46
CA ASP A 1088 -16.74 -5.71 -4.55
C ASP A 1088 -15.70 -4.82 -3.85
N TRP A 1089 -15.98 -3.52 -3.76
CA TRP A 1089 -15.14 -2.53 -3.08
C TRP A 1089 -15.92 -1.96 -1.89
N CYS A 1090 -15.29 -1.95 -0.71
CA CYS A 1090 -15.88 -1.40 0.51
C CYS A 1090 -15.67 0.10 0.57
#